data_AF-A0A1S8XPT2-F1
#
_entry.id   AF-A0A1S8XPT2-F1
#
_cell.length_a   1.000
_cell.length_b   1.000
_cell.length_c   1.000
_cell.angle_alpha   90.00
_cell.angle_beta   90.00
_cell.angle_gamma   90.00
#
_symmetry.space_group_name_H-M   'P 1'
#
loop_
_entity.id
_entity.type
_entity.pdbx_description
1 polymer ?
#
loop_
_entity_poly.entity_id
_entity_poly.type
_entity_poly.pdbx_seq_one_letter_code
_entity_poly.pdbx_strand_id
1 'polypeptide(L)'
;MSEISRRKLLGAVAGGTAISLLPPSVLRAMAAPPPPGGLNAVEHVIILMQENRSFDNYYGALRGVRGFGDRTPLRLPTGASVFEQPRPGGGKVLPFSARQAAVDAGRPESDIQYLGALPHGFSDANQARANGWWDDWVAAKGQSTMAFYDRRDIPLQYELADRFTICDAYFCSVYGSTNPNRNYLWTGTTGYEPDGVNRAVTNAAYSYAHAGYQWTTYPERLEAAGVSWQIYQEWDNFTDNAVEYFRPWKEIGRKILSKVSGQYSTTEQFYDSLFGKTADQRKAALAQFQQGVDSLTEAERRLFMRGAYRSEPDTLVQRLRSDINNGTLPKVSWLVPTAALSEHPSTSTPVGSANLIYDILDAIASDPKTWSKTALFINFDENDGYFDHVPAPVAPRPDSGNSDDWFNGLPVGPGPRVPMTVVSPWTVGGFVCSEAFDHTSVIRFLEKWTGVQEPNISAWRRSVFGDLTSAFDFKRRHPQPEVEQPGPVPPAVGRWNPAPPKNQALPAQETGTRRTRPLPYRLSLRADVTGTDVRLRLGNAGTTAATFTAYPADGTAPQPWTVPARGTADNTIGYGADGYDLQVTAPGWSVWKLRGTGVGAEAYLIEQAVPGQVKVKCANPSTTTRRLLVGESVYPRDAGHRGRPRHPLQAVTLAPGQTRTVPVHLADHGWYDVVVVDLGDPSFLRRMTGRLADCRPGVTDPATGTAPALAATITLPEALPALDTQFVQNSPTDVVVTVRNQGGTRIDRLSVALLAPSGWTVERTATAPKVLAAGGSADVRFTVTPAPNATAGRLVVAAHGDGDGLLRLADTAVGFRVAPAMSVSLTGPASSPGTDGSVLSPGRPVTVTATVTNAGGAPLTGLAATLALPTGWTAAPRGDVPTAVAARSSARLEWDVVAPASAARASGSLKATVTADLRGSAQQVTASLPAKTGPVMTGYLLAEDFESVAPALAAAADLSRPGLLGWTRTTPEGWTVTNAPGMPQGTRELQGWTFLSKQFWFPGGQNRPNFSRSLGVVAVADPDDWDDTGSPSGQGQFDSTLTSPAVAIPAGTSTLHLGFDSHYRQESPQEAEVTVQFDTGTKVKVLHYSSATSGNTNQGQDQENRLVQLSCPVPAGATSAKVDFRIFNAGNNWYWAIDNIRLGTSPIADA
;
A
#
# COMPACT_ATOMS: atom_id res chain seq x y z
N MET A 1 -33.06 8.64 -25.46
CA MET A 1 -31.96 8.54 -26.46
C MET A 1 -32.54 8.43 -27.86
N SER A 2 -31.92 9.03 -28.88
CA SER A 2 -32.27 8.80 -30.30
C SER A 2 -31.25 7.88 -30.98
N GLU A 3 -31.70 7.01 -31.90
CA GLU A 3 -30.84 6.01 -32.57
C GLU A 3 -29.68 6.61 -33.37
N ILE A 4 -29.77 7.89 -33.72
CA ILE A 4 -28.86 8.61 -34.60
C ILE A 4 -27.42 8.64 -34.05
N SER A 5 -27.24 8.60 -32.71
CA SER A 5 -25.90 8.58 -32.10
C SER A 5 -25.18 7.23 -32.23
N ARG A 6 -25.91 6.11 -32.37
CA ARG A 6 -25.30 4.76 -32.41
C ARG A 6 -24.74 4.39 -33.79
N ARG A 7 -25.27 4.96 -34.87
CA ARG A 7 -25.01 4.45 -36.24
C ARG A 7 -23.88 5.16 -37.01
N LYS A 8 -23.37 6.30 -36.53
CA LYS A 8 -22.15 6.94 -37.10
C LYS A 8 -20.84 6.28 -36.66
N LEU A 9 -20.88 5.36 -35.69
CA LEU A 9 -19.71 4.71 -35.09
C LEU A 9 -19.08 3.60 -35.97
N LEU A 10 -19.77 3.14 -37.02
CA LEU A 10 -19.44 1.90 -37.76
C LEU A 10 -18.72 2.10 -39.11
N GLY A 11 -18.37 3.33 -39.51
CA GLY A 11 -18.12 3.65 -40.93
C GLY A 11 -16.68 3.88 -41.43
N ALA A 12 -15.68 4.04 -40.57
CA ALA A 12 -14.45 4.78 -40.93
C ALA A 12 -13.10 4.09 -40.62
N VAL A 13 -12.97 2.77 -40.86
CA VAL A 13 -11.69 2.04 -40.65
C VAL A 13 -10.73 2.14 -41.86
N ALA A 14 -11.13 2.80 -42.95
CA ALA A 14 -10.34 2.89 -44.19
C ALA A 14 -9.89 4.34 -44.51
N GLY A 15 -8.96 4.92 -43.75
CA GLY A 15 -8.30 6.16 -44.18
C GLY A 15 -7.61 7.04 -43.14
N GLY A 16 -6.45 6.63 -42.63
CA GLY A 16 -5.25 7.48 -42.43
C GLY A 16 -5.33 8.87 -41.77
N THR A 17 -6.39 9.22 -41.04
CA THR A 17 -6.55 10.52 -40.36
C THR A 17 -7.15 10.33 -38.97
N ALA A 18 -6.80 11.23 -38.07
CA ALA A 18 -7.13 11.19 -36.65
C ALA A 18 -8.53 11.86 -36.40
N ILE A 19 -9.43 11.35 -35.51
CA ILE A 19 -10.83 11.84 -35.23
C ILE A 19 -11.16 12.03 -33.69
N SER A 20 -11.38 13.26 -33.15
CA SER A 20 -11.21 13.70 -31.72
C SER A 20 -12.19 13.13 -30.69
N LEU A 21 -11.71 12.96 -29.45
CA LEU A 21 -12.53 12.50 -28.32
C LEU A 21 -13.21 13.63 -27.55
N LEU A 22 -12.71 14.87 -27.61
CA LEU A 22 -13.48 16.00 -27.08
C LEU A 22 -14.75 16.26 -27.89
N PRO A 23 -15.88 16.63 -27.25
CA PRO A 23 -17.10 16.98 -27.95
C PRO A 23 -16.90 18.10 -28.99
N PRO A 24 -17.53 18.03 -30.18
CA PRO A 24 -17.43 19.08 -31.19
C PRO A 24 -17.91 20.47 -30.71
N SER A 25 -18.77 20.51 -29.70
CA SER A 25 -19.17 21.73 -28.98
C SER A 25 -17.97 22.35 -28.24
N VAL A 26 -17.23 21.57 -27.45
CA VAL A 26 -16.01 22.00 -26.76
C VAL A 26 -14.96 22.49 -27.75
N LEU A 27 -14.74 21.78 -28.86
CA LEU A 27 -13.77 22.20 -29.89
C LEU A 27 -14.10 23.58 -30.48
N ARG A 28 -15.39 23.86 -30.76
CA ARG A 28 -15.85 25.19 -31.20
C ARG A 28 -15.71 26.22 -30.09
N ALA A 29 -16.07 25.87 -28.85
CA ALA A 29 -16.10 26.79 -27.72
C ALA A 29 -14.69 27.19 -27.24
N MET A 30 -13.71 26.29 -27.35
CA MET A 30 -12.30 26.56 -27.09
C MET A 30 -11.70 27.59 -28.06
N ALA A 31 -12.18 27.67 -29.30
CA ALA A 31 -11.70 28.63 -30.30
C ALA A 31 -12.01 30.10 -29.93
N ALA A 32 -12.98 30.34 -29.05
CA ALA A 32 -13.28 31.67 -28.53
C ALA A 32 -12.22 32.13 -27.51
N PRO A 33 -11.87 33.43 -27.47
CA PRO A 33 -11.02 33.97 -26.41
C PRO A 33 -11.74 33.93 -25.05
N PRO A 34 -11.03 33.68 -23.94
CA PRO A 34 -11.63 33.74 -22.60
C PRO A 34 -12.08 35.18 -22.27
N PRO A 35 -13.20 35.37 -21.55
CA PRO A 35 -13.66 36.71 -21.20
C PRO A 35 -12.67 37.49 -20.31
N PRO A 36 -12.59 38.82 -20.48
CA PRO A 36 -11.88 39.70 -19.55
C PRO A 36 -12.66 39.84 -18.23
N GLY A 37 -11.94 40.17 -17.15
CA GLY A 37 -12.52 40.36 -15.81
C GLY A 37 -11.90 39.46 -14.73
N GLY A 38 -11.14 38.44 -15.14
CA GLY A 38 -10.46 37.52 -14.24
C GLY A 38 -11.43 36.64 -13.46
N LEU A 39 -11.16 36.40 -12.17
CA LEU A 39 -12.01 35.54 -11.33
C LEU A 39 -13.47 36.04 -11.28
N ASN A 40 -13.70 37.35 -11.39
CA ASN A 40 -15.03 37.96 -11.40
C ASN A 40 -15.82 37.70 -12.70
N ALA A 41 -15.19 37.13 -13.74
CA ALA A 41 -15.86 36.71 -14.97
C ALA A 41 -16.37 35.25 -14.92
N VAL A 42 -16.05 34.52 -13.84
CA VAL A 42 -16.68 33.22 -13.54
C VAL A 42 -18.06 33.48 -12.95
N GLU A 43 -19.10 32.90 -13.55
CA GLU A 43 -20.47 32.91 -13.01
C GLU A 43 -20.91 31.54 -12.50
N HIS A 44 -20.27 30.45 -12.95
CA HIS A 44 -20.59 29.07 -12.55
C HIS A 44 -19.32 28.26 -12.25
N VAL A 45 -19.34 27.52 -11.14
CA VAL A 45 -18.35 26.49 -10.80
C VAL A 45 -19.08 25.16 -10.70
N ILE A 46 -18.64 24.19 -11.50
CA ILE A 46 -19.18 22.83 -11.53
C ILE A 46 -18.11 21.89 -10.99
N ILE A 47 -18.47 21.01 -10.05
CA ILE A 47 -17.58 20.05 -9.42
C ILE A 47 -18.09 18.63 -9.71
N LEU A 48 -17.24 17.81 -10.34
CA LEU A 48 -17.43 16.37 -10.52
C LEU A 48 -16.29 15.66 -9.77
N MET A 49 -16.65 14.88 -8.74
CA MET A 49 -15.72 14.03 -7.99
C MET A 49 -15.99 12.56 -8.30
N GLN A 50 -15.10 11.98 -9.09
CA GLN A 50 -15.06 10.57 -9.46
C GLN A 50 -14.35 9.73 -8.38
N GLU A 51 -14.36 8.42 -8.59
CA GLU A 51 -13.82 7.34 -7.76
C GLU A 51 -13.00 6.39 -8.65
N ASN A 52 -12.01 5.62 -8.21
CA ASN A 52 -10.99 5.94 -7.22
C ASN A 52 -9.65 5.70 -7.95
N ARG A 53 -8.75 6.69 -8.03
CA ARG A 53 -7.56 6.64 -8.91
C ARG A 53 -6.39 7.39 -8.30
N SER A 54 -5.21 6.77 -8.26
CA SER A 54 -3.97 7.50 -7.99
C SER A 54 -3.55 8.32 -9.22
N PHE A 55 -2.75 9.37 -9.02
CA PHE A 55 -2.22 10.15 -10.13
C PHE A 55 -1.31 9.31 -11.03
N ASP A 56 -0.38 8.53 -10.47
CA ASP A 56 0.50 7.68 -11.30
C ASP A 56 -0.23 6.53 -12.01
N ASN A 57 -1.30 5.96 -11.44
CA ASN A 57 -2.13 4.94 -12.10
C ASN A 57 -2.74 5.47 -13.41
N TYR A 58 -3.05 6.76 -13.47
CA TYR A 58 -3.62 7.41 -14.65
C TYR A 58 -2.56 8.06 -15.53
N TYR A 59 -1.70 8.90 -14.95
CA TYR A 59 -0.84 9.85 -15.66
C TYR A 59 0.64 9.69 -15.37
N GLY A 60 1.06 8.62 -14.68
CA GLY A 60 2.49 8.33 -14.46
C GLY A 60 3.29 8.22 -15.77
N ALA A 61 2.64 7.78 -16.85
CA ALA A 61 3.21 7.68 -18.19
C ALA A 61 3.02 8.95 -19.07
N LEU A 62 2.22 9.94 -18.65
CA LEU A 62 1.91 11.13 -19.45
C LEU A 62 3.13 12.06 -19.60
N ARG A 63 3.37 12.66 -20.77
CA ARG A 63 4.49 13.60 -20.95
C ARG A 63 4.36 14.84 -20.06
N GLY A 64 5.49 15.34 -19.57
CA GLY A 64 5.58 16.63 -18.88
C GLY A 64 4.72 16.76 -17.62
N VAL A 65 4.58 15.69 -16.85
CA VAL A 65 4.10 15.71 -15.44
C VAL A 65 5.11 14.99 -14.56
N ARG A 66 5.02 15.14 -13.24
CA ARG A 66 5.83 14.33 -12.32
C ARG A 66 5.28 12.90 -12.27
N GLY A 67 5.87 12.00 -13.05
CA GLY A 67 5.46 10.60 -13.21
C GLY A 67 6.66 9.63 -13.19
N PHE A 68 6.57 8.52 -13.92
CA PHE A 68 7.57 7.44 -13.93
C PHE A 68 8.97 7.87 -14.42
N GLY A 69 9.07 9.00 -15.11
CA GLY A 69 10.31 9.64 -15.52
C GLY A 69 10.87 10.67 -14.53
N ASP A 70 10.36 10.77 -13.29
CA ASP A 70 11.00 11.58 -12.24
C ASP A 70 12.46 11.14 -12.10
N ARG A 71 13.35 12.13 -12.20
CA ARG A 71 14.80 11.98 -12.22
C ARG A 71 15.41 12.09 -10.81
N THR A 72 14.58 12.40 -9.83
CA THR A 72 14.87 12.57 -8.40
C THR A 72 13.79 11.92 -7.50
N PRO A 73 13.38 10.66 -7.75
CA PRO A 73 12.44 9.96 -6.89
C PRO A 73 13.03 9.79 -5.48
N LEU A 74 12.17 9.46 -4.51
CA LEU A 74 12.64 9.10 -3.17
C LEU A 74 13.55 7.87 -3.25
N ARG A 75 14.74 7.95 -2.64
CA ARG A 75 15.63 6.81 -2.42
C ARG A 75 15.32 6.16 -1.07
N LEU A 76 14.98 4.88 -1.10
CA LEU A 76 14.69 4.06 0.07
C LEU A 76 15.98 3.73 0.86
N PRO A 77 15.89 3.31 2.14
CA PRO A 77 17.06 2.96 2.95
C PRO A 77 17.91 1.82 2.35
N THR A 78 17.26 0.92 1.60
CA THR A 78 17.90 -0.16 0.82
C THR A 78 18.84 0.35 -0.28
N GLY A 79 18.73 1.63 -0.66
CA GLY A 79 19.41 2.25 -1.81
C GLY A 79 18.57 2.26 -3.10
N ALA A 80 17.46 1.52 -3.12
CA ALA A 80 16.53 1.44 -4.25
C ALA A 80 15.70 2.72 -4.43
N SER A 81 15.05 2.86 -5.59
CA SER A 81 14.03 3.88 -5.83
C SER A 81 12.71 3.51 -5.15
N VAL A 82 11.88 4.49 -4.78
CA VAL A 82 10.49 4.25 -4.29
C VAL A 82 9.60 3.53 -5.31
N PHE A 83 9.95 3.53 -6.60
CA PHE A 83 9.29 2.68 -7.59
C PHE A 83 9.58 1.17 -7.40
N GLU A 84 10.58 0.80 -6.59
CA GLU A 84 11.00 -0.58 -6.32
C GLU A 84 10.37 -1.11 -5.03
N GLN A 85 9.03 -1.18 -4.99
CA GLN A 85 8.29 -1.57 -3.80
C GLN A 85 8.65 -3.01 -3.37
N PRO A 86 9.07 -3.24 -2.12
CA PRO A 86 9.45 -4.57 -1.63
C PRO A 86 8.24 -5.51 -1.58
N ARG A 87 8.48 -6.81 -1.74
CA ARG A 87 7.45 -7.86 -1.63
C ARG A 87 7.64 -8.68 -0.34
N PRO A 88 6.57 -9.04 0.39
CA PRO A 88 6.63 -10.06 1.44
C PRO A 88 7.27 -11.36 0.92
N GLY A 89 8.22 -11.92 1.68
CA GLY A 89 9.01 -13.09 1.24
C GLY A 89 10.21 -12.76 0.35
N GLY A 90 10.40 -11.49 -0.04
CA GLY A 90 11.58 -11.02 -0.77
C GLY A 90 11.33 -10.67 -2.24
N GLY A 91 12.27 -9.92 -2.83
CA GLY A 91 12.13 -9.32 -4.15
C GLY A 91 11.37 -7.98 -4.12
N LYS A 92 10.98 -7.51 -5.31
CA LYS A 92 10.35 -6.21 -5.53
C LYS A 92 9.29 -6.26 -6.64
N VAL A 93 8.41 -5.27 -6.64
CA VAL A 93 7.43 -5.00 -7.71
C VAL A 93 7.66 -3.58 -8.22
N LEU A 94 7.73 -3.43 -9.54
CA LEU A 94 7.79 -2.15 -10.25
C LEU A 94 6.39 -1.77 -10.74
N PRO A 95 6.12 -0.48 -11.05
CA PRO A 95 4.93 -0.10 -11.81
C PRO A 95 4.85 -0.87 -13.13
N PHE A 96 3.67 -1.41 -13.48
CA PHE A 96 3.48 -2.23 -14.68
C PHE A 96 2.17 -1.95 -15.42
N SER A 97 2.17 -2.11 -16.74
CA SER A 97 1.00 -1.77 -17.57
C SER A 97 -0.13 -2.77 -17.36
N ALA A 98 -1.33 -2.27 -17.04
CA ALA A 98 -2.54 -3.08 -16.94
C ALA A 98 -2.85 -3.81 -18.25
N ARG A 99 -2.62 -3.16 -19.40
CA ARG A 99 -2.77 -3.74 -20.74
C ARG A 99 -1.82 -4.91 -20.96
N GLN A 100 -0.53 -4.75 -20.64
CA GLN A 100 0.43 -5.86 -20.80
C GLN A 100 0.08 -7.02 -19.87
N ALA A 101 -0.34 -6.74 -18.62
CA ALA A 101 -0.77 -7.78 -17.69
C ALA A 101 -2.02 -8.54 -18.19
N ALA A 102 -2.91 -7.90 -18.96
CA ALA A 102 -4.05 -8.58 -19.57
C ALA A 102 -3.60 -9.56 -20.65
N VAL A 103 -2.73 -9.11 -21.57
CA VAL A 103 -2.14 -9.94 -22.62
C VAL A 103 -1.37 -11.13 -22.04
N ASP A 104 -0.53 -10.88 -21.03
CA ASP A 104 0.26 -11.91 -20.34
C ASP A 104 -0.63 -12.94 -19.61
N ALA A 105 -1.83 -12.53 -19.17
CA ALA A 105 -2.85 -13.39 -18.57
C ALA A 105 -3.77 -14.09 -19.61
N GLY A 106 -3.52 -13.93 -20.91
CA GLY A 106 -4.35 -14.49 -21.98
C GLY A 106 -5.73 -13.83 -22.13
N ARG A 107 -5.90 -12.61 -21.60
CA ARG A 107 -7.15 -11.83 -21.66
C ARG A 107 -7.14 -10.84 -22.83
N PRO A 108 -8.32 -10.46 -23.35
CA PRO A 108 -8.44 -9.32 -24.24
C PRO A 108 -7.90 -8.03 -23.59
N GLU A 109 -7.23 -7.17 -24.38
CA GLU A 109 -6.74 -5.87 -23.89
C GLU A 109 -7.87 -4.94 -23.38
N SER A 110 -9.12 -5.18 -23.79
CA SER A 110 -10.30 -4.44 -23.31
C SER A 110 -10.66 -4.73 -21.85
N ASP A 111 -10.22 -5.86 -21.29
CA ASP A 111 -10.52 -6.27 -19.92
C ASP A 111 -9.97 -5.27 -18.89
N ILE A 112 -8.97 -4.46 -19.24
CA ILE A 112 -8.39 -3.42 -18.37
C ILE A 112 -9.42 -2.40 -17.88
N GLN A 113 -10.57 -2.25 -18.55
CA GLN A 113 -11.64 -1.36 -18.08
C GLN A 113 -12.30 -1.87 -16.78
N TYR A 114 -12.08 -3.14 -16.44
CA TYR A 114 -12.75 -3.88 -15.37
C TYR A 114 -11.75 -4.37 -14.31
N LEU A 115 -10.77 -3.54 -13.93
CA LEU A 115 -9.93 -3.82 -12.76
C LEU A 115 -10.79 -3.91 -11.50
N GLY A 116 -10.41 -4.74 -10.52
CA GLY A 116 -11.07 -4.82 -9.21
C GLY A 116 -10.55 -3.79 -8.21
N ALA A 117 -11.28 -3.66 -7.10
CA ALA A 117 -10.91 -2.79 -5.99
C ALA A 117 -9.77 -3.38 -5.14
N LEU A 118 -8.90 -2.53 -4.59
CA LEU A 118 -7.85 -2.91 -3.65
C LEU A 118 -8.18 -2.38 -2.24
N PRO A 119 -7.42 -2.72 -1.19
CA PRO A 119 -7.62 -2.13 0.13
C PRO A 119 -7.42 -0.61 0.10
N HIS A 120 -8.40 0.16 0.61
CA HIS A 120 -8.35 1.63 0.74
C HIS A 120 -8.91 2.10 2.09
N GLY A 121 -8.57 1.37 3.16
CA GLY A 121 -8.90 1.72 4.54
C GLY A 121 -7.83 2.59 5.21
N PHE A 122 -8.17 3.18 6.35
CA PHE A 122 -7.25 4.05 7.10
C PHE A 122 -6.01 3.30 7.64
N SER A 123 -6.18 2.02 7.99
CA SER A 123 -5.11 1.18 8.54
C SER A 123 -4.08 0.82 7.48
N ASP A 124 -4.53 0.25 6.36
CA ASP A 124 -3.71 -0.17 5.23
C ASP A 124 -3.11 1.01 4.43
N ALA A 125 -3.78 2.17 4.39
CA ALA A 125 -3.15 3.40 3.88
C ALA A 125 -1.99 3.88 4.77
N ASN A 126 -2.14 3.83 6.10
CA ASN A 126 -1.05 4.15 7.03
C ASN A 126 0.07 3.10 7.02
N GLN A 127 -0.25 1.82 6.76
CA GLN A 127 0.74 0.78 6.51
C GLN A 127 1.56 1.10 5.26
N ALA A 128 0.91 1.34 4.10
CA ALA A 128 1.59 1.66 2.83
C ALA A 128 2.51 2.90 2.93
N ARG A 129 2.12 3.90 3.74
CA ARG A 129 2.94 5.06 4.08
C ARG A 129 4.26 4.68 4.79
N ALA A 130 4.31 3.55 5.50
CA ALA A 130 5.50 2.98 6.15
C ALA A 130 6.29 3.98 7.01
N ASN A 131 5.61 4.59 8.00
CA ASN A 131 6.13 5.68 8.84
C ASN A 131 6.57 6.97 8.10
N GLY A 132 6.44 7.02 6.77
CA GLY A 132 6.86 8.10 5.89
C GLY A 132 7.79 7.63 4.77
N TRP A 133 8.34 6.41 4.85
CA TRP A 133 9.23 5.84 3.84
C TRP A 133 8.54 5.45 2.53
N TRP A 134 7.20 5.28 2.56
CA TRP A 134 6.38 5.07 1.37
C TRP A 134 6.71 3.76 0.62
N ASP A 135 7.11 2.73 1.36
CA ASP A 135 7.72 1.49 0.86
C ASP A 135 7.07 0.19 1.34
N ASP A 136 5.81 0.20 1.82
CA ASP A 136 5.08 -1.05 2.18
C ASP A 136 3.77 -1.24 1.38
N TRP A 137 3.68 -0.66 0.18
CA TRP A 137 2.47 -0.68 -0.62
C TRP A 137 2.04 -2.08 -1.03
N VAL A 138 2.97 -2.93 -1.45
CA VAL A 138 2.65 -4.29 -1.94
C VAL A 138 2.15 -5.20 -0.81
N ALA A 139 2.63 -5.02 0.43
CA ALA A 139 2.13 -5.77 1.57
C ALA A 139 0.76 -5.26 2.06
N ALA A 140 0.56 -3.95 2.05
CA ALA A 140 -0.69 -3.32 2.48
C ALA A 140 -1.85 -3.47 1.46
N LYS A 141 -1.53 -3.49 0.16
CA LYS A 141 -2.51 -3.32 -0.94
C LYS A 141 -2.54 -4.49 -1.93
N GLY A 142 -1.61 -5.44 -1.82
CA GLY A 142 -1.39 -6.46 -2.85
C GLY A 142 -0.65 -5.92 -4.08
N GLN A 143 -0.22 -6.81 -4.97
CA GLN A 143 0.69 -6.46 -6.07
C GLN A 143 0.04 -5.57 -7.16
N SER A 144 -1.29 -5.67 -7.33
CA SER A 144 -2.09 -4.89 -8.29
C SER A 144 -2.00 -3.38 -8.06
N THR A 145 -1.61 -2.94 -6.85
CA THR A 145 -1.37 -1.52 -6.54
C THR A 145 -0.41 -0.84 -7.52
N MET A 146 0.53 -1.61 -8.09
CA MET A 146 1.53 -1.11 -9.03
C MET A 146 1.04 -1.05 -10.48
N ALA A 147 -0.22 -1.41 -10.77
CA ALA A 147 -0.76 -1.33 -12.12
C ALA A 147 -1.04 0.12 -12.56
N PHE A 148 -0.78 0.44 -13.83
CA PHE A 148 -1.11 1.74 -14.44
C PHE A 148 -1.73 1.61 -15.84
N TYR A 149 -2.43 2.68 -16.24
CA TYR A 149 -2.99 2.93 -17.56
C TYR A 149 -2.11 3.88 -18.37
N ASP A 150 -2.00 3.63 -19.67
CA ASP A 150 -1.39 4.58 -20.63
C ASP A 150 -2.44 5.26 -21.53
N ARG A 151 -1.97 6.16 -22.40
CA ARG A 151 -2.80 6.94 -23.33
C ARG A 151 -3.80 6.10 -24.12
N ARG A 152 -3.44 4.86 -24.47
CA ARG A 152 -4.28 3.96 -25.28
C ARG A 152 -5.45 3.39 -24.47
N ASP A 153 -5.37 3.42 -23.15
CA ASP A 153 -6.34 2.84 -22.21
C ASP A 153 -7.40 3.87 -21.78
N ILE A 154 -6.97 5.12 -21.58
CA ILE A 154 -7.80 6.26 -21.14
C ILE A 154 -7.56 7.52 -22.02
N PRO A 155 -7.85 7.45 -23.33
CA PRO A 155 -7.44 8.48 -24.28
C PRO A 155 -8.15 9.83 -24.12
N LEU A 156 -9.41 9.86 -23.66
CA LEU A 156 -10.13 11.12 -23.40
C LEU A 156 -9.48 11.88 -22.22
N GLN A 157 -9.13 11.15 -21.16
CA GLN A 157 -8.46 11.68 -19.97
C GLN A 157 -7.09 12.29 -20.33
N TYR A 158 -6.31 11.61 -21.18
CA TYR A 158 -5.06 12.14 -21.72
C TYR A 158 -5.28 13.36 -22.64
N GLU A 159 -6.34 13.38 -23.46
CA GLU A 159 -6.68 14.56 -24.26
C GLU A 159 -7.10 15.75 -23.38
N LEU A 160 -7.88 15.53 -22.33
CA LEU A 160 -8.24 16.59 -21.37
C LEU A 160 -6.99 17.21 -20.73
N ALA A 161 -6.02 16.40 -20.34
CA ALA A 161 -4.73 16.88 -19.85
C ALA A 161 -3.90 17.60 -20.94
N ASP A 162 -3.95 17.16 -22.21
CA ASP A 162 -3.31 17.85 -23.34
C ASP A 162 -3.97 19.19 -23.71
N ARG A 163 -5.26 19.37 -23.42
CA ARG A 163 -6.02 20.58 -23.79
C ARG A 163 -6.19 21.58 -22.66
N PHE A 164 -6.32 21.15 -21.41
CA PHE A 164 -6.63 22.01 -20.26
C PHE A 164 -5.48 22.08 -19.25
N THR A 165 -5.74 22.50 -18.01
CA THR A 165 -4.71 22.52 -16.94
C THR A 165 -4.90 21.31 -16.04
N ILE A 166 -3.88 20.45 -15.97
CA ILE A 166 -3.78 19.31 -15.05
C ILE A 166 -2.95 19.70 -13.81
N CYS A 167 -3.35 19.23 -12.63
CA CYS A 167 -2.59 19.46 -11.39
C CYS A 167 -1.82 18.18 -11.01
N ASP A 168 -0.49 18.22 -11.03
CA ASP A 168 0.37 17.05 -10.74
C ASP A 168 0.86 16.97 -9.28
N ALA A 169 0.26 17.80 -8.41
CA ALA A 169 0.46 17.86 -6.97
C ALA A 169 -0.87 18.04 -6.20
N TYR A 170 -1.96 17.46 -6.70
CA TYR A 170 -3.25 17.40 -6.01
C TYR A 170 -3.36 16.06 -5.26
N PHE A 171 -3.61 16.11 -3.96
CA PHE A 171 -3.62 14.96 -3.04
C PHE A 171 -5.04 14.67 -2.53
N CYS A 172 -5.34 13.40 -2.22
CA CYS A 172 -6.52 13.10 -1.42
C CYS A 172 -6.33 13.65 0.01
N SER A 173 -7.42 14.02 0.68
CA SER A 173 -7.33 14.75 1.95
C SER A 173 -7.07 13.87 3.17
N VAL A 174 -7.32 12.56 3.04
CA VAL A 174 -7.21 11.54 4.10
C VAL A 174 -6.46 10.31 3.56
N TYR A 175 -5.59 9.72 4.38
CA TYR A 175 -5.06 8.37 4.16
C TYR A 175 -6.17 7.33 4.40
N GLY A 176 -7.13 7.18 3.49
CA GLY A 176 -8.25 6.25 3.69
C GLY A 176 -9.39 6.44 2.70
N SER A 177 -10.56 5.94 3.08
CA SER A 177 -11.69 5.63 2.19
C SER A 177 -12.42 6.86 1.62
N THR A 178 -13.43 6.59 0.78
CA THR A 178 -14.30 7.56 0.10
C THR A 178 -14.91 8.62 1.01
N ASN A 179 -15.77 8.21 1.95
CA ASN A 179 -16.56 9.12 2.78
C ASN A 179 -15.72 10.18 3.52
N PRO A 180 -14.60 9.85 4.19
CA PRO A 180 -13.80 10.88 4.86
C PRO A 180 -13.09 11.82 3.88
N ASN A 181 -12.73 11.38 2.67
CA ASN A 181 -12.23 12.28 1.62
C ASN A 181 -13.33 13.22 1.09
N ARG A 182 -14.53 12.68 0.85
CA ARG A 182 -15.71 13.49 0.48
C ARG A 182 -16.09 14.48 1.60
N ASN A 183 -15.99 14.13 2.88
CA ASN A 183 -16.20 15.06 3.99
C ASN A 183 -15.30 16.31 3.88
N TYR A 184 -14.04 16.17 3.45
CA TYR A 184 -13.16 17.31 3.20
C TYR A 184 -13.61 18.16 2.00
N LEU A 185 -14.15 17.56 0.92
CA LEU A 185 -14.75 18.31 -0.20
C LEU A 185 -15.99 19.10 0.22
N TRP A 186 -16.84 18.51 1.05
CA TRP A 186 -18.14 19.06 1.42
C TRP A 186 -18.11 19.97 2.65
N THR A 187 -17.11 19.84 3.52
CA THR A 187 -17.10 20.50 4.84
C THR A 187 -15.73 21.00 5.31
N GLY A 188 -14.64 20.72 4.56
CA GLY A 188 -13.28 21.16 4.90
C GLY A 188 -12.57 20.38 6.01
N THR A 189 -13.24 19.39 6.62
CA THR A 189 -12.71 18.50 7.66
C THR A 189 -13.36 17.12 7.54
N THR A 190 -12.88 16.13 8.31
CA THR A 190 -13.63 14.89 8.54
C THR A 190 -14.20 14.77 9.96
N GLY A 191 -13.98 15.74 10.85
CA GLY A 191 -14.68 15.79 12.14
C GLY A 191 -14.51 14.53 13.01
N TYR A 192 -15.53 14.17 13.77
CA TYR A 192 -15.58 12.98 14.64
C TYR A 192 -16.85 12.17 14.35
N GLU A 193 -16.83 10.87 14.62
CA GLU A 193 -18.04 10.05 14.61
C GLU A 193 -19.04 10.55 15.68
N PRO A 194 -20.35 10.22 15.56
CA PRO A 194 -21.37 10.68 16.50
C PRO A 194 -21.17 10.28 17.98
N ASP A 195 -20.25 9.34 18.26
CA ASP A 195 -19.83 8.99 19.61
C ASP A 195 -18.92 10.06 20.28
N GLY A 196 -18.35 10.97 19.48
CA GLY A 196 -17.41 12.01 19.93
C GLY A 196 -16.02 11.50 20.32
N VAL A 197 -15.74 10.21 20.14
CA VAL A 197 -14.49 9.53 20.54
C VAL A 197 -13.65 9.20 19.31
N ASN A 198 -14.26 8.60 18.29
CA ASN A 198 -13.54 8.17 17.10
C ASN A 198 -13.50 9.28 16.05
N ARG A 199 -12.38 9.43 15.32
CA ARG A 199 -12.36 10.24 14.10
C ARG A 199 -13.13 9.52 13.00
N ALA A 200 -13.92 10.25 12.22
CA ALA A 200 -14.57 9.69 11.05
C ALA A 200 -13.56 9.53 9.91
N VAL A 201 -12.79 8.44 9.92
CA VAL A 201 -11.78 8.08 8.92
C VAL A 201 -12.13 6.80 8.15
N THR A 202 -13.41 6.41 8.18
CA THR A 202 -13.95 5.22 7.52
C THR A 202 -15.30 5.53 6.86
N ASN A 203 -15.85 4.55 6.13
CA ASN A 203 -17.18 4.62 5.52
C ASN A 203 -18.32 4.27 6.52
N ALA A 204 -18.12 4.47 7.83
CA ALA A 204 -19.13 4.14 8.86
C ALA A 204 -20.49 4.86 8.66
N ALA A 205 -20.48 6.03 8.01
CA ALA A 205 -21.66 6.80 7.67
C ALA A 205 -22.66 6.09 6.73
N TYR A 206 -22.19 5.12 5.93
CA TYR A 206 -23.02 4.36 4.98
C TYR A 206 -24.06 3.47 5.69
N SER A 207 -23.92 3.26 7.00
CA SER A 207 -24.96 2.60 7.79
C SER A 207 -26.21 3.48 7.89
N TYR A 208 -27.37 2.94 7.51
CA TYR A 208 -28.67 3.58 7.73
C TYR A 208 -28.94 3.93 9.20
N ALA A 209 -28.34 3.21 10.14
CA ALA A 209 -28.44 3.46 11.57
C ALA A 209 -27.50 4.59 12.06
N HIS A 210 -26.58 5.09 11.23
CA HIS A 210 -25.64 6.15 11.61
C HIS A 210 -26.41 7.42 11.99
N ALA A 211 -26.16 7.93 13.21
CA ALA A 211 -26.93 9.04 13.80
C ALA A 211 -26.80 10.35 13.00
N GLY A 212 -25.69 10.51 12.28
CA GLY A 212 -25.37 11.64 11.43
C GLY A 212 -24.33 12.60 12.03
N TYR A 213 -23.47 13.14 11.18
CA TYR A 213 -22.45 14.11 11.55
C TYR A 213 -23.07 15.45 12.00
N GLN A 214 -22.41 16.12 12.96
CA GLN A 214 -23.00 17.26 13.69
C GLN A 214 -22.43 18.64 13.32
N TRP A 215 -21.40 18.71 12.47
CA TRP A 215 -20.86 19.99 11.98
C TRP A 215 -21.56 20.46 10.71
N THR A 216 -21.47 21.76 10.42
CA THR A 216 -22.14 22.37 9.26
C THR A 216 -21.46 22.00 7.94
N THR A 217 -22.26 21.70 6.92
CA THR A 217 -21.78 21.46 5.54
C THR A 217 -21.64 22.77 4.74
N TYR A 218 -20.77 22.79 3.74
CA TYR A 218 -20.57 23.99 2.90
C TYR A 218 -21.83 24.40 2.11
N PRO A 219 -22.69 23.48 1.59
CA PRO A 219 -23.99 23.85 1.02
C PRO A 219 -24.92 24.60 1.99
N GLU A 220 -24.96 24.23 3.28
CA GLU A 220 -25.71 25.00 4.29
C GLU A 220 -25.16 26.42 4.45
N ARG A 221 -23.83 26.61 4.34
CA ARG A 221 -23.20 27.95 4.37
C ARG A 221 -23.55 28.77 3.13
N LEU A 222 -23.59 28.15 1.96
CA LEU A 222 -24.02 28.81 0.71
C LEU A 222 -25.50 29.22 0.77
N GLU A 223 -26.39 28.36 1.27
CA GLU A 223 -27.81 28.68 1.51
C GLU A 223 -27.94 29.88 2.47
N ALA A 224 -27.24 29.85 3.60
CA ALA A 224 -27.26 30.93 4.59
C ALA A 224 -26.72 32.27 4.04
N ALA A 225 -25.77 32.22 3.10
CA ALA A 225 -25.21 33.39 2.42
C ALA A 225 -26.03 33.86 1.20
N GLY A 226 -27.10 33.15 0.82
CA GLY A 226 -27.91 33.48 -0.37
C GLY A 226 -27.19 33.23 -1.70
N VAL A 227 -26.12 32.43 -1.72
CA VAL A 227 -25.43 32.02 -2.94
C VAL A 227 -26.22 30.88 -3.58
N SER A 228 -26.52 30.93 -4.88
CA SER A 228 -27.27 29.85 -5.54
C SER A 228 -26.41 28.60 -5.72
N TRP A 229 -26.94 27.45 -5.29
CA TRP A 229 -26.25 26.16 -5.39
C TRP A 229 -27.23 25.01 -5.66
N GLN A 230 -26.73 23.89 -6.20
CA GLN A 230 -27.48 22.64 -6.41
C GLN A 230 -26.53 21.43 -6.42
N ILE A 231 -26.99 20.32 -5.87
CA ILE A 231 -26.43 18.98 -6.08
C ILE A 231 -27.33 18.27 -7.11
N TYR A 232 -26.74 17.78 -8.19
CA TYR A 232 -27.41 16.95 -9.19
C TYR A 232 -27.03 15.50 -8.93
N GLN A 233 -28.03 14.65 -8.71
CA GLN A 233 -27.90 13.22 -8.41
C GLN A 233 -29.17 12.46 -8.81
N GLU A 234 -29.03 11.17 -9.07
CA GLU A 234 -30.13 10.23 -9.39
C GLU A 234 -30.45 9.33 -8.17
N TRP A 235 -31.45 8.45 -8.27
CA TRP A 235 -31.81 7.51 -7.19
C TRP A 235 -30.61 6.68 -6.72
N ASP A 236 -29.83 6.18 -7.68
CA ASP A 236 -28.48 5.70 -7.42
C ASP A 236 -27.52 6.90 -7.47
N ASN A 237 -26.85 7.14 -6.35
CA ASN A 237 -25.76 8.09 -6.21
C ASN A 237 -24.52 7.43 -5.58
N PHE A 238 -24.52 6.08 -5.51
CA PHE A 238 -23.44 5.25 -4.98
C PHE A 238 -22.80 5.72 -3.66
N THR A 239 -23.60 6.22 -2.70
CA THR A 239 -23.12 6.76 -1.41
C THR A 239 -22.23 8.01 -1.51
N ASP A 240 -22.03 8.57 -2.71
CA ASP A 240 -21.07 9.65 -3.00
C ASP A 240 -21.56 11.06 -2.60
N ASN A 241 -22.84 11.20 -2.20
CA ASN A 241 -23.39 12.47 -1.71
C ASN A 241 -23.31 12.57 -0.17
N ALA A 242 -22.13 12.92 0.33
CA ALA A 242 -21.86 12.91 1.77
C ALA A 242 -22.79 13.81 2.62
N VAL A 243 -23.48 14.82 2.05
CA VAL A 243 -24.37 15.68 2.86
C VAL A 243 -25.54 14.91 3.47
N GLU A 244 -25.99 13.81 2.84
CA GLU A 244 -27.08 12.96 3.37
C GLU A 244 -26.68 12.26 4.68
N TYR A 245 -25.38 12.20 5.00
CA TYR A 245 -24.85 11.67 6.27
C TYR A 245 -24.81 12.70 7.41
N PHE A 246 -25.21 13.94 7.16
CA PHE A 246 -25.25 14.98 8.18
C PHE A 246 -26.62 15.09 8.86
N ARG A 247 -26.60 15.44 10.15
CA ARG A 247 -27.78 15.42 11.03
C ARG A 247 -28.98 16.23 10.48
N PRO A 248 -28.83 17.47 9.97
CA PRO A 248 -29.96 18.25 9.45
C PRO A 248 -30.67 17.53 8.29
N TRP A 249 -29.90 16.90 7.41
CA TRP A 249 -30.39 16.16 6.25
C TRP A 249 -31.14 14.90 6.65
N LYS A 250 -30.59 14.12 7.60
CA LYS A 250 -31.30 12.97 8.19
C LYS A 250 -32.57 13.38 8.93
N GLU A 251 -32.61 14.53 9.61
CA GLU A 251 -33.80 15.04 10.29
C GLU A 251 -34.90 15.49 9.30
N ILE A 252 -34.55 16.17 8.21
CA ILE A 252 -35.47 16.47 7.10
C ILE A 252 -35.98 15.18 6.45
N GLY A 253 -35.09 14.22 6.19
CA GLY A 253 -35.45 12.91 5.63
C GLY A 253 -36.48 12.16 6.47
N ARG A 254 -36.30 12.08 7.79
CA ARG A 254 -37.28 11.47 8.72
C ARG A 254 -38.66 12.15 8.67
N LYS A 255 -38.72 13.48 8.47
CA LYS A 255 -39.99 14.20 8.30
C LYS A 255 -40.72 13.79 7.02
N ILE A 256 -39.99 13.68 5.90
CA ILE A 256 -40.55 13.21 4.62
C ILE A 256 -41.09 11.77 4.78
N LEU A 257 -40.25 10.87 5.32
CA LEU A 257 -40.58 9.45 5.45
C LEU A 257 -41.76 9.17 6.39
N SER A 258 -42.11 10.09 7.30
CA SER A 258 -43.32 10.00 8.12
C SER A 258 -44.63 9.94 7.31
N LYS A 259 -44.59 10.27 6.01
CA LYS A 259 -45.73 10.18 5.07
C LYS A 259 -45.66 8.97 4.13
N VAL A 260 -44.58 8.19 4.17
CA VAL A 260 -44.32 7.09 3.24
C VAL A 260 -44.72 5.75 3.87
N SER A 261 -45.40 4.89 3.11
CA SER A 261 -45.68 3.52 3.53
C SER A 261 -44.46 2.62 3.32
N GLY A 262 -44.00 1.99 4.42
CA GLY A 262 -42.75 1.25 4.51
C GLY A 262 -41.86 1.85 5.61
N GLN A 263 -41.31 1.01 6.49
CA GLN A 263 -40.50 1.48 7.62
C GLN A 263 -39.06 1.77 7.17
N TYR A 264 -38.87 2.95 6.59
CA TYR A 264 -37.58 3.44 6.11
C TYR A 264 -36.87 4.32 7.16
N SER A 265 -35.57 4.11 7.35
CA SER A 265 -34.73 4.87 8.29
C SER A 265 -34.10 6.12 7.67
N THR A 266 -33.81 6.08 6.37
CA THR A 266 -33.18 7.16 5.58
C THR A 266 -33.86 7.31 4.22
N THR A 267 -33.70 8.48 3.58
CA THR A 267 -34.21 8.73 2.23
C THR A 267 -33.48 7.88 1.18
N GLU A 268 -32.19 7.63 1.38
CA GLU A 268 -31.37 6.65 0.67
C GLU A 268 -32.01 5.26 0.66
N GLN A 269 -32.34 4.69 1.83
CA GLN A 269 -33.01 3.39 1.93
C GLN A 269 -34.38 3.36 1.20
N PHE A 270 -35.08 4.49 1.17
CA PHE A 270 -36.30 4.63 0.38
C PHE A 270 -36.01 4.56 -1.14
N TYR A 271 -35.04 5.34 -1.63
CA TYR A 271 -34.67 5.39 -3.04
C TYR A 271 -34.13 4.04 -3.54
N ASP A 272 -33.25 3.38 -2.79
CA ASP A 272 -32.75 2.03 -3.07
C ASP A 272 -33.90 1.04 -3.28
N SER A 273 -34.92 1.11 -2.42
CA SER A 273 -36.07 0.21 -2.50
C SER A 273 -36.94 0.42 -3.75
N LEU A 274 -36.77 1.51 -4.50
CA LEU A 274 -37.52 1.77 -5.73
C LEU A 274 -37.09 0.82 -6.87
N PHE A 275 -35.83 0.39 -6.92
CA PHE A 275 -35.34 -0.50 -7.98
C PHE A 275 -36.04 -1.87 -7.94
N GLY A 276 -36.44 -2.35 -6.76
CA GLY A 276 -37.22 -3.59 -6.59
C GLY A 276 -38.74 -3.45 -6.78
N LYS A 277 -39.26 -2.26 -7.11
CA LYS A 277 -40.72 -1.99 -7.21
C LYS A 277 -41.19 -1.92 -8.66
N THR A 278 -42.42 -2.38 -8.91
CA THR A 278 -43.10 -2.19 -10.22
C THR A 278 -43.31 -0.71 -10.53
N ALA A 279 -43.64 -0.37 -11.78
CA ALA A 279 -43.86 1.02 -12.18
C ALA A 279 -44.96 1.71 -11.36
N ASP A 280 -46.09 1.02 -11.13
CA ASP A 280 -47.20 1.56 -10.31
C ASP A 280 -46.83 1.67 -8.83
N GLN A 281 -46.09 0.70 -8.29
CA GLN A 281 -45.58 0.76 -6.91
C GLN A 281 -44.59 1.91 -6.72
N ARG A 282 -43.68 2.13 -7.68
CA ARG A 282 -42.77 3.30 -7.69
C ARG A 282 -43.56 4.60 -7.73
N LYS A 283 -44.52 4.72 -8.64
CA LYS A 283 -45.38 5.91 -8.76
C LYS A 283 -46.15 6.21 -7.47
N ALA A 284 -46.71 5.19 -6.83
CA ALA A 284 -47.42 5.35 -5.55
C ALA A 284 -46.47 5.76 -4.40
N ALA A 285 -45.30 5.12 -4.31
CA ALA A 285 -44.29 5.43 -3.30
C ALA A 285 -43.73 6.86 -3.46
N LEU A 286 -43.42 7.27 -4.70
CA LEU A 286 -42.96 8.63 -5.01
C LEU A 286 -44.04 9.68 -4.74
N ALA A 287 -45.33 9.38 -4.99
CA ALA A 287 -46.41 10.30 -4.66
C ALA A 287 -46.55 10.52 -3.14
N GLN A 288 -46.37 9.48 -2.32
CA GLN A 288 -46.32 9.60 -0.86
C GLN A 288 -45.09 10.39 -0.39
N PHE A 289 -43.92 10.13 -1.01
CA PHE A 289 -42.69 10.85 -0.72
C PHE A 289 -42.84 12.35 -1.04
N GLN A 290 -43.46 12.68 -2.18
CA GLN A 290 -43.75 14.07 -2.55
C GLN A 290 -44.69 14.75 -1.53
N GLN A 291 -45.72 14.07 -1.02
CA GLN A 291 -46.55 14.60 0.07
C GLN A 291 -45.73 14.90 1.34
N GLY A 292 -44.71 14.07 1.62
CA GLY A 292 -43.72 14.34 2.67
C GLY A 292 -42.92 15.62 2.41
N VAL A 293 -42.36 15.78 1.21
CA VAL A 293 -41.60 16.97 0.76
C VAL A 293 -42.48 18.24 0.79
N ASP A 294 -43.72 18.15 0.35
CA ASP A 294 -44.66 19.28 0.31
C ASP A 294 -45.07 19.75 1.72
N SER A 295 -44.98 18.86 2.73
CA SER A 295 -45.27 19.16 4.13
C SER A 295 -44.13 19.81 4.92
N LEU A 296 -42.93 19.90 4.33
CA LEU A 296 -41.77 20.57 4.94
C LEU A 296 -41.97 22.10 5.01
N THR A 297 -41.27 22.75 5.94
CA THR A 297 -41.15 24.22 5.91
C THR A 297 -40.39 24.66 4.65
N GLU A 298 -40.56 25.91 4.23
CA GLU A 298 -39.93 26.38 2.99
C GLU A 298 -38.39 26.26 3.03
N ALA A 299 -37.75 26.53 4.17
CA ALA A 299 -36.31 26.39 4.33
C ALA A 299 -35.84 24.93 4.22
N GLU A 300 -36.52 24.00 4.90
CA GLU A 300 -36.22 22.57 4.82
C GLU A 300 -36.44 22.01 3.42
N ARG A 301 -37.51 22.44 2.75
CA ARG A 301 -37.82 22.05 1.37
C ARG A 301 -36.77 22.59 0.39
N ARG A 302 -36.31 23.84 0.54
CA ARG A 302 -35.23 24.39 -0.31
C ARG A 302 -33.92 23.64 -0.10
N LEU A 303 -33.52 23.38 1.14
CA LEU A 303 -32.35 22.54 1.43
C LEU A 303 -32.51 21.17 0.77
N PHE A 304 -33.58 20.43 1.07
CA PHE A 304 -33.82 19.09 0.52
C PHE A 304 -33.77 19.05 -1.01
N MET A 305 -34.53 19.91 -1.69
CA MET A 305 -34.60 19.92 -3.16
C MET A 305 -33.26 20.29 -3.82
N ARG A 306 -32.41 21.07 -3.13
CA ARG A 306 -31.07 21.41 -3.61
C ARG A 306 -30.01 20.36 -3.29
N GLY A 307 -30.10 19.68 -2.14
CA GLY A 307 -29.01 18.85 -1.61
C GLY A 307 -29.24 17.34 -1.52
N ALA A 308 -30.47 16.89 -1.31
CA ALA A 308 -30.79 15.48 -1.02
C ALA A 308 -31.94 14.89 -1.88
N TYR A 309 -32.56 15.70 -2.75
CA TYR A 309 -33.50 15.18 -3.74
C TYR A 309 -32.75 14.40 -4.83
N ARG A 310 -33.17 13.15 -5.03
CA ARG A 310 -32.68 12.26 -6.09
C ARG A 310 -33.73 12.14 -7.20
N SER A 311 -33.34 12.41 -8.45
CA SER A 311 -34.22 12.27 -9.62
C SER A 311 -34.15 10.86 -10.22
N GLU A 312 -35.06 10.57 -11.15
CA GLU A 312 -35.13 9.30 -11.88
C GLU A 312 -33.79 8.93 -12.57
N PRO A 313 -33.52 7.64 -12.83
CA PRO A 313 -32.36 7.21 -13.59
C PRO A 313 -32.27 7.85 -14.99
N ASP A 314 -31.04 8.03 -15.49
CA ASP A 314 -30.69 8.66 -16.78
C ASP A 314 -31.04 10.16 -16.90
N THR A 315 -31.31 10.88 -15.79
CA THR A 315 -31.73 12.30 -15.79
C THR A 315 -30.64 13.31 -15.39
N LEU A 316 -29.48 12.89 -14.86
CA LEU A 316 -28.43 13.75 -14.30
C LEU A 316 -28.02 14.88 -15.26
N VAL A 317 -27.52 14.51 -16.45
CA VAL A 317 -27.09 15.47 -17.48
C VAL A 317 -28.29 16.19 -18.10
N GLN A 318 -29.48 15.57 -18.13
CA GLN A 318 -30.69 16.21 -18.67
C GLN A 318 -31.14 17.40 -17.80
N ARG A 319 -31.08 17.24 -16.46
CA ARG A 319 -31.36 18.32 -15.50
C ARG A 319 -30.35 19.46 -15.64
N LEU A 320 -29.06 19.14 -15.72
CA LEU A 320 -28.00 20.14 -15.96
C LEU A 320 -28.24 20.91 -17.27
N ARG A 321 -28.55 20.22 -18.39
CA ARG A 321 -28.88 20.86 -19.68
C ARG A 321 -30.14 21.73 -19.59
N SER A 322 -31.15 21.31 -18.82
CA SER A 322 -32.37 22.10 -18.60
C SER A 322 -32.04 23.44 -17.95
N ASP A 323 -31.24 23.43 -16.86
CA ASP A 323 -30.87 24.67 -16.16
C ASP A 323 -29.96 25.59 -17.00
N ILE A 324 -29.09 25.02 -17.83
CA ILE A 324 -28.31 25.78 -18.83
C ILE A 324 -29.25 26.46 -19.83
N ASN A 325 -30.15 25.70 -20.46
CA ASN A 325 -31.06 26.21 -21.49
C ASN A 325 -32.04 27.27 -20.97
N ASN A 326 -32.46 27.14 -19.70
CA ASN A 326 -33.37 28.08 -19.05
C ASN A 326 -32.65 29.30 -18.44
N GLY A 327 -31.31 29.31 -18.41
CA GLY A 327 -30.53 30.37 -17.75
C GLY A 327 -30.65 30.34 -16.22
N THR A 328 -30.98 29.19 -15.63
CA THR A 328 -31.19 28.97 -14.20
C THR A 328 -30.03 28.24 -13.52
N LEU A 329 -28.95 27.92 -14.24
CA LEU A 329 -27.76 27.25 -13.71
C LEU A 329 -27.22 27.96 -12.44
N PRO A 330 -27.09 27.27 -11.30
CA PRO A 330 -26.59 27.87 -10.07
C PRO A 330 -25.14 28.36 -10.15
N LYS A 331 -24.71 29.14 -9.16
CA LYS A 331 -23.30 29.53 -9.03
C LYS A 331 -22.42 28.33 -8.69
N VAL A 332 -22.87 27.46 -7.78
CA VAL A 332 -22.13 26.24 -7.39
C VAL A 332 -22.96 25.01 -7.70
N SER A 333 -22.45 24.15 -8.57
CA SER A 333 -23.13 22.91 -8.97
C SER A 333 -22.23 21.72 -8.68
N TRP A 334 -22.70 20.78 -7.87
CA TRP A 334 -22.04 19.48 -7.70
C TRP A 334 -22.75 18.42 -8.52
N LEU A 335 -21.99 17.55 -9.17
CA LEU A 335 -22.48 16.40 -9.93
C LEU A 335 -22.04 15.14 -9.19
N VAL A 336 -23.01 14.35 -8.73
CA VAL A 336 -22.77 13.06 -8.07
C VAL A 336 -23.13 11.95 -9.07
N PRO A 337 -22.17 11.10 -9.47
CA PRO A 337 -22.40 10.05 -10.45
C PRO A 337 -23.22 8.89 -9.86
N THR A 338 -23.74 8.03 -10.74
CA THR A 338 -24.31 6.72 -10.37
C THR A 338 -23.17 5.70 -10.17
N ALA A 339 -23.47 4.55 -9.56
CA ALA A 339 -22.49 3.47 -9.36
C ALA A 339 -21.89 2.93 -10.67
N ALA A 340 -22.61 3.10 -11.79
CA ALA A 340 -22.12 2.72 -13.12
C ALA A 340 -21.17 3.77 -13.74
N LEU A 341 -21.18 5.01 -13.25
CA LEU A 341 -20.47 6.16 -13.85
C LEU A 341 -19.42 6.81 -12.93
N SER A 342 -19.33 6.38 -11.66
CA SER A 342 -18.38 6.93 -10.66
C SER A 342 -16.91 6.63 -10.95
N GLU A 343 -16.62 5.56 -11.70
CA GLU A 343 -15.33 4.92 -11.95
C GLU A 343 -14.74 4.02 -10.83
N HIS A 344 -15.41 3.86 -9.68
CA HIS A 344 -14.99 2.88 -8.66
C HIS A 344 -14.81 1.47 -9.28
N PRO A 345 -13.63 0.84 -9.13
CA PRO A 345 -13.33 -0.51 -9.67
C PRO A 345 -14.27 -1.65 -9.30
N SER A 346 -15.12 -1.52 -8.29
CA SER A 346 -16.12 -2.55 -7.93
C SER A 346 -17.36 -2.51 -8.82
N THR A 347 -17.77 -1.33 -9.31
CA THR A 347 -19.10 -1.09 -9.91
C THR A 347 -19.07 -0.34 -11.25
N SER A 348 -18.05 0.48 -11.52
CA SER A 348 -17.91 1.29 -12.74
C SER A 348 -16.65 0.93 -13.56
N THR A 349 -16.28 1.77 -14.54
CA THR A 349 -15.12 1.64 -15.44
C THR A 349 -14.59 3.02 -15.87
N PRO A 350 -13.31 3.16 -16.29
CA PRO A 350 -12.78 4.40 -16.86
C PRO A 350 -13.55 4.91 -18.10
N VAL A 351 -14.10 4.00 -18.92
CA VAL A 351 -14.98 4.36 -20.05
C VAL A 351 -16.34 4.90 -19.58
N GLY A 352 -16.92 4.39 -18.49
CA GLY A 352 -18.17 4.92 -17.92
C GLY A 352 -18.02 6.39 -17.50
N SER A 353 -16.96 6.67 -16.74
CA SER A 353 -16.53 8.02 -16.35
C SER A 353 -16.23 8.91 -17.55
N ALA A 354 -15.50 8.41 -18.57
CA ALA A 354 -15.23 9.15 -19.80
C ALA A 354 -16.52 9.58 -20.53
N ASN A 355 -17.52 8.70 -20.61
CA ASN A 355 -18.81 9.03 -21.24
C ASN A 355 -19.56 10.11 -20.46
N LEU A 356 -19.63 10.01 -19.12
CA LEU A 356 -20.25 11.05 -18.28
C LEU A 356 -19.56 12.40 -18.45
N ILE A 357 -18.22 12.41 -18.43
CA ILE A 357 -17.41 13.62 -18.64
C ILE A 357 -17.68 14.21 -20.04
N TYR A 358 -17.73 13.39 -21.09
CA TYR A 358 -18.07 13.84 -22.45
C TYR A 358 -19.44 14.52 -22.50
N ASP A 359 -20.47 13.92 -21.90
CA ASP A 359 -21.84 14.42 -21.94
C ASP A 359 -22.04 15.70 -21.11
N ILE A 360 -21.32 15.86 -19.99
CA ILE A 360 -21.25 17.09 -19.19
C ILE A 360 -20.54 18.20 -19.98
N LEU A 361 -19.39 17.88 -20.59
CA LEU A 361 -18.64 18.83 -21.40
C LEU A 361 -19.45 19.33 -22.60
N ASP A 362 -20.17 18.44 -23.27
CA ASP A 362 -21.07 18.81 -24.37
C ASP A 362 -22.29 19.62 -23.88
N ALA A 363 -22.81 19.34 -22.69
CA ALA A 363 -23.88 20.14 -22.08
C ALA A 363 -23.45 21.59 -21.86
N ILE A 364 -22.27 21.80 -21.27
CA ILE A 364 -21.72 23.12 -20.97
C ILE A 364 -21.34 23.86 -22.27
N ALA A 365 -20.63 23.19 -23.18
CA ALA A 365 -20.08 23.82 -24.38
C ALA A 365 -21.09 24.01 -25.53
N SER A 366 -22.27 23.39 -25.45
CA SER A 366 -23.35 23.61 -26.42
C SER A 366 -23.98 25.00 -26.32
N ASP A 367 -23.91 25.66 -25.15
CA ASP A 367 -24.15 27.10 -25.02
C ASP A 367 -22.83 27.86 -24.82
N PRO A 368 -22.34 28.60 -25.84
CA PRO A 368 -21.13 29.40 -25.72
C PRO A 368 -21.18 30.47 -24.61
N LYS A 369 -22.37 30.95 -24.22
CA LYS A 369 -22.49 31.93 -23.12
C LYS A 369 -22.13 31.28 -21.79
N THR A 370 -22.74 30.13 -21.48
CA THR A 370 -22.43 29.33 -20.28
C THR A 370 -20.97 28.90 -20.26
N TRP A 371 -20.44 28.30 -21.34
CA TRP A 371 -19.03 27.93 -21.45
C TRP A 371 -18.08 29.07 -21.09
N SER A 372 -18.32 30.27 -21.64
CA SER A 372 -17.44 31.43 -21.45
C SER A 372 -17.27 31.85 -19.98
N LYS A 373 -18.18 31.43 -19.09
CA LYS A 373 -18.27 31.85 -17.69
C LYS A 373 -18.09 30.69 -16.69
N THR A 374 -17.77 29.49 -17.17
CA THR A 374 -17.77 28.27 -16.35
C THR A 374 -16.36 27.78 -16.03
N ALA A 375 -16.18 27.29 -14.81
CA ALA A 375 -15.06 26.41 -14.44
C ALA A 375 -15.60 25.04 -14.03
N LEU A 376 -15.20 23.99 -14.74
CA LEU A 376 -15.45 22.60 -14.37
C LEU A 376 -14.20 22.02 -13.69
N PHE A 377 -14.36 21.52 -12.48
CA PHE A 377 -13.37 20.74 -11.76
C PHE A 377 -13.71 19.25 -11.89
N ILE A 378 -12.79 18.49 -12.47
CA ILE A 378 -12.85 17.02 -12.53
C ILE A 378 -11.74 16.52 -11.61
N ASN A 379 -12.12 16.02 -10.43
CA ASN A 379 -11.20 15.44 -9.46
C ASN A 379 -11.64 14.03 -9.05
N PHE A 380 -10.79 13.37 -8.27
CA PHE A 380 -11.09 12.10 -7.61
C PHE A 380 -10.99 12.29 -6.09
N ASP A 381 -11.66 11.42 -5.36
CA ASP A 381 -11.73 11.41 -3.90
C ASP A 381 -10.48 10.74 -3.28
N GLU A 382 -10.16 9.51 -3.66
CA GLU A 382 -9.01 8.74 -3.18
C GLU A 382 -8.47 7.79 -4.27
N ASN A 383 -7.55 6.91 -3.92
CA ASN A 383 -6.65 6.23 -4.86
C ASN A 383 -6.94 4.74 -5.10
N ASP A 384 -8.02 4.17 -4.56
CA ASP A 384 -8.40 2.74 -4.50
C ASP A 384 -7.35 1.83 -3.85
N GLY A 385 -6.29 2.39 -3.28
CA GLY A 385 -5.07 1.65 -2.94
C GLY A 385 -4.06 1.49 -4.08
N TYR A 386 -4.25 2.08 -5.28
CA TYR A 386 -3.22 2.16 -6.33
C TYR A 386 -2.06 3.08 -5.92
N PHE A 387 -0.85 2.71 -6.32
CA PHE A 387 0.41 3.35 -5.96
C PHE A 387 0.54 4.76 -6.55
N ASP A 388 1.20 5.65 -5.82
CA ASP A 388 1.75 6.92 -6.31
C ASP A 388 3.13 7.15 -5.70
N HIS A 389 4.10 7.59 -6.49
CA HIS A 389 5.51 7.69 -6.07
C HIS A 389 5.87 8.95 -5.27
N VAL A 390 4.95 9.91 -5.13
CA VAL A 390 5.22 11.18 -4.44
C VAL A 390 4.64 11.14 -3.02
N PRO A 391 5.49 11.06 -1.98
CA PRO A 391 5.00 11.15 -0.60
C PRO A 391 4.29 12.49 -0.35
N ALA A 392 3.15 12.40 0.32
CA ALA A 392 2.32 13.56 0.59
C ALA A 392 2.94 14.51 1.65
N PRO A 393 2.61 15.81 1.64
CA PRO A 393 2.87 16.71 2.76
C PRO A 393 2.29 16.16 4.07
N VAL A 394 3.00 16.28 5.20
CA VAL A 394 2.49 15.82 6.50
C VAL A 394 2.55 16.96 7.52
N ALA A 395 1.48 17.14 8.28
CA ALA A 395 1.41 18.12 9.36
C ALA A 395 2.41 17.77 10.49
N PRO A 396 3.06 18.74 11.16
CA PRO A 396 3.89 18.47 12.33
C PRO A 396 3.12 17.66 13.38
N ARG A 397 3.75 16.61 13.93
CA ARG A 397 3.11 15.74 14.93
C ARG A 397 2.93 16.49 16.26
N PRO A 398 1.70 16.56 16.83
CA PRO A 398 1.50 17.07 18.18
C PRO A 398 1.93 16.04 19.23
N ASP A 399 2.39 16.51 20.40
CA ASP A 399 2.82 15.64 21.51
C ASP A 399 1.71 14.69 22.00
N SER A 400 0.45 15.14 21.95
CA SER A 400 -0.75 14.36 22.25
C SER A 400 -1.06 13.23 21.27
N GLY A 401 -0.39 13.20 20.11
CA GLY A 401 -0.72 12.36 18.97
C GLY A 401 -2.07 12.68 18.30
N ASN A 402 -2.76 13.75 18.70
CA ASN A 402 -4.11 14.10 18.25
C ASN A 402 -4.25 15.60 17.95
N SER A 403 -4.80 15.94 16.78
CA SER A 403 -5.13 17.30 16.34
C SER A 403 -6.17 17.25 15.21
N ASP A 404 -6.38 18.33 14.45
CA ASP A 404 -7.18 18.32 13.22
C ASP A 404 -6.60 17.39 12.15
N ASP A 405 -5.29 17.27 12.09
CA ASP A 405 -4.55 16.51 11.08
C ASP A 405 -3.85 15.25 11.64
N TRP A 406 -4.11 14.90 12.91
CA TRP A 406 -3.55 13.69 13.57
C TRP A 406 -4.59 12.98 14.44
N PHE A 407 -4.57 11.65 14.46
CA PHE A 407 -5.43 10.79 15.27
C PHE A 407 -4.66 9.57 15.79
N ASN A 408 -4.72 9.30 17.09
CA ASN A 408 -4.05 8.15 17.73
C ASN A 408 -2.56 8.00 17.38
N GLY A 409 -1.85 9.11 17.18
CA GLY A 409 -0.43 9.12 16.82
C GLY A 409 -0.14 8.81 15.34
N LEU A 410 -1.16 8.73 14.49
CA LEU A 410 -1.07 8.63 13.03
C LEU A 410 -1.56 9.94 12.37
N PRO A 411 -1.00 10.34 11.22
CA PRO A 411 -1.52 11.48 10.47
C PRO A 411 -2.87 11.11 9.82
N VAL A 412 -3.82 12.04 9.82
CA VAL A 412 -5.12 11.85 9.15
C VAL A 412 -4.93 11.90 7.62
N GLY A 413 -4.08 12.80 7.14
CA GLY A 413 -3.79 13.02 5.72
C GLY A 413 -2.91 14.26 5.52
N PRO A 414 -2.80 14.79 4.29
CA PRO A 414 -3.29 14.23 3.02
C PRO A 414 -2.71 12.84 2.69
N GLY A 415 -3.43 12.09 1.87
CA GLY A 415 -2.98 10.83 1.30
C GLY A 415 -2.25 10.99 -0.05
N PRO A 416 -2.16 9.92 -0.86
CA PRO A 416 -1.53 9.92 -2.18
C PRO A 416 -2.07 10.98 -3.14
N ARG A 417 -1.34 11.25 -4.23
CA ARG A 417 -1.85 12.11 -5.31
C ARG A 417 -3.01 11.43 -6.03
N VAL A 418 -4.02 12.22 -6.40
CA VAL A 418 -5.18 11.79 -7.19
C VAL A 418 -5.40 12.76 -8.36
N PRO A 419 -6.00 12.33 -9.48
CA PRO A 419 -6.22 13.20 -10.64
C PRO A 419 -7.03 14.46 -10.32
N MET A 420 -6.61 15.59 -10.89
CA MET A 420 -7.37 16.84 -10.91
C MET A 420 -7.11 17.61 -12.21
N THR A 421 -8.16 17.82 -13.01
CA THR A 421 -8.12 18.62 -14.24
C THR A 421 -9.15 19.75 -14.16
N VAL A 422 -8.70 20.97 -14.44
CA VAL A 422 -9.56 22.16 -14.48
C VAL A 422 -9.90 22.49 -15.92
N VAL A 423 -11.15 22.28 -16.31
CA VAL A 423 -11.67 22.53 -17.66
C VAL A 423 -12.43 23.86 -17.69
N SER A 424 -11.89 24.85 -18.41
CA SER A 424 -12.42 26.22 -18.44
C SER A 424 -11.78 27.03 -19.58
N PRO A 425 -12.41 28.11 -20.09
CA PRO A 425 -11.78 29.00 -21.08
C PRO A 425 -10.39 29.52 -20.67
N TRP A 426 -10.17 29.79 -19.37
CA TRP A 426 -8.91 30.31 -18.83
C TRP A 426 -7.83 29.23 -18.58
N THR A 427 -8.14 27.94 -18.78
CA THR A 427 -7.19 26.83 -18.57
C THR A 427 -6.74 26.13 -19.85
N VAL A 428 -7.30 26.51 -21.02
CA VAL A 428 -6.91 25.99 -22.33
C VAL A 428 -5.41 26.19 -22.60
N GLY A 429 -4.72 25.14 -23.06
CA GLY A 429 -3.32 25.17 -23.52
C GLY A 429 -2.40 24.08 -22.97
N GLY A 430 -2.94 23.03 -22.33
CA GLY A 430 -2.17 21.85 -21.91
C GLY A 430 -1.16 22.10 -20.79
N PHE A 431 -1.48 23.01 -19.87
CA PHE A 431 -0.58 23.40 -18.77
C PHE A 431 -0.56 22.35 -17.66
N VAL A 432 0.55 22.28 -16.92
CA VAL A 432 0.62 21.60 -15.62
C VAL A 432 0.75 22.61 -14.48
N CYS A 433 0.07 22.35 -13.37
CA CYS A 433 0.17 23.11 -12.12
C CYS A 433 0.72 22.22 -10.99
N SER A 434 1.92 22.56 -10.49
CA SER A 434 2.62 21.82 -9.43
C SER A 434 2.64 22.56 -8.08
N GLU A 435 1.64 23.43 -7.85
CA GLU A 435 1.30 23.90 -6.50
C GLU A 435 0.59 22.76 -5.76
N ALA A 436 0.89 22.59 -4.46
CA ALA A 436 0.25 21.55 -3.66
C ALA A 436 -1.23 21.90 -3.41
N PHE A 437 -2.12 20.95 -3.64
CA PHE A 437 -3.56 21.07 -3.38
C PHE A 437 -4.11 19.82 -2.67
N ASP A 438 -5.21 19.98 -1.96
CA ASP A 438 -6.06 18.88 -1.49
C ASP A 438 -7.54 19.21 -1.80
N HIS A 439 -8.52 18.45 -1.28
CA HIS A 439 -9.93 18.74 -1.55
C HIS A 439 -10.40 20.06 -0.91
N THR A 440 -9.74 20.53 0.15
CA THR A 440 -10.05 21.85 0.74
C THR A 440 -9.74 22.97 -0.24
N SER A 441 -8.83 22.77 -1.19
CA SER A 441 -8.53 23.73 -2.26
C SER A 441 -9.75 24.03 -3.15
N VAL A 442 -10.69 23.09 -3.30
CA VAL A 442 -11.97 23.32 -4.00
C VAL A 442 -12.84 24.30 -3.21
N ILE A 443 -13.05 24.05 -1.92
CA ILE A 443 -13.78 24.97 -1.04
C ILE A 443 -13.10 26.34 -1.06
N ARG A 444 -11.78 26.42 -0.94
CA ARG A 444 -11.02 27.69 -0.91
C ARG A 444 -11.10 28.48 -2.21
N PHE A 445 -11.23 27.83 -3.36
CA PHE A 445 -11.59 28.51 -4.61
C PHE A 445 -12.96 29.18 -4.49
N LEU A 446 -13.96 28.45 -3.97
CA LEU A 446 -15.31 28.97 -3.74
C LEU A 446 -15.32 30.08 -2.68
N GLU A 447 -14.52 30.00 -1.61
CA GLU A 447 -14.39 31.06 -0.61
C GLU A 447 -13.93 32.37 -1.26
N LYS A 448 -12.90 32.29 -2.10
CA LYS A 448 -12.26 33.43 -2.76
C LYS A 448 -13.13 34.04 -3.86
N TRP A 449 -14.00 33.24 -4.47
CA TRP A 449 -14.92 33.67 -5.51
C TRP A 449 -16.27 34.19 -4.97
N THR A 450 -16.82 33.55 -3.95
CA THR A 450 -18.16 33.86 -3.39
C THR A 450 -18.13 34.75 -2.15
N GLY A 451 -17.02 34.78 -1.41
CA GLY A 451 -16.89 35.41 -0.10
C GLY A 451 -17.34 34.53 1.09
N VAL A 452 -17.89 33.33 0.86
CA VAL A 452 -18.40 32.44 1.91
C VAL A 452 -17.26 31.62 2.50
N GLN A 453 -16.95 31.77 3.79
CA GLN A 453 -15.85 31.07 4.45
C GLN A 453 -16.26 29.71 5.05
N GLU A 454 -15.34 28.75 5.04
CA GLU A 454 -15.44 27.44 5.70
C GLU A 454 -14.49 27.35 6.92
N PRO A 455 -14.92 27.74 8.13
CA PRO A 455 -14.06 27.75 9.32
C PRO A 455 -13.51 26.38 9.73
N ASN A 456 -14.05 25.26 9.22
CA ASN A 456 -13.59 23.91 9.58
C ASN A 456 -12.22 23.53 8.97
N ILE A 457 -11.73 24.22 7.94
CA ILE A 457 -10.43 23.91 7.31
C ILE A 457 -9.30 24.28 8.26
N SER A 458 -8.47 23.31 8.66
CA SER A 458 -7.39 23.49 9.64
C SER A 458 -6.41 24.60 9.24
N ALA A 459 -5.84 25.28 10.24
CA ALA A 459 -4.88 26.36 10.03
C ALA A 459 -3.63 25.88 9.25
N TRP A 460 -3.22 24.62 9.45
CA TRP A 460 -2.13 24.01 8.70
C TRP A 460 -2.49 23.85 7.22
N ARG A 461 -3.63 23.24 6.90
CA ARG A 461 -4.09 23.07 5.50
C ARG A 461 -4.25 24.39 4.78
N ARG A 462 -4.82 25.41 5.44
CA ARG A 462 -4.92 26.78 4.90
C ARG A 462 -3.58 27.40 4.54
N SER A 463 -2.51 27.04 5.26
CA SER A 463 -1.16 27.57 5.02
C SER A 463 -0.40 26.86 3.89
N VAL A 464 -0.59 25.53 3.76
CA VAL A 464 0.20 24.65 2.88
C VAL A 464 -0.41 24.48 1.49
N PHE A 465 -1.71 24.21 1.40
CA PHE A 465 -2.38 23.97 0.12
C PHE A 465 -2.78 25.29 -0.54
N GLY A 466 -2.87 25.30 -1.86
CA GLY A 466 -3.36 26.45 -2.63
C GLY A 466 -4.89 26.55 -2.65
N ASP A 467 -5.40 27.56 -3.35
CA ASP A 467 -6.82 27.85 -3.54
C ASP A 467 -7.30 27.61 -5.00
N LEU A 468 -6.59 26.74 -5.72
CA LEU A 468 -6.71 26.44 -7.17
C LEU A 468 -6.57 27.63 -8.14
N THR A 469 -6.51 28.89 -7.70
CA THR A 469 -6.49 30.04 -8.64
C THR A 469 -5.23 30.12 -9.52
N SER A 470 -4.13 29.48 -9.12
CA SER A 470 -2.89 29.34 -9.92
C SER A 470 -3.01 28.36 -11.10
N ALA A 471 -4.03 27.49 -11.13
CA ALA A 471 -4.33 26.66 -12.29
C ALA A 471 -4.86 27.49 -13.49
N PHE A 472 -5.36 28.71 -13.25
CA PHE A 472 -5.99 29.57 -14.24
C PHE A 472 -5.01 30.62 -14.82
N ASP A 473 -5.20 31.00 -16.09
CA ASP A 473 -4.62 32.22 -16.66
C ASP A 473 -5.71 33.24 -17.02
N PHE A 474 -6.07 34.02 -16.02
CA PHE A 474 -7.02 35.13 -16.10
C PHE A 474 -6.55 36.34 -16.92
N LYS A 475 -5.33 36.31 -17.50
CA LYS A 475 -4.71 37.45 -18.22
C LYS A 475 -4.51 37.20 -19.72
N ARG A 476 -4.75 35.97 -20.21
CA ARG A 476 -4.45 35.54 -21.58
C ARG A 476 -5.28 36.25 -22.66
N ARG A 477 -4.65 36.51 -23.82
CA ARG A 477 -5.29 37.02 -25.06
C ARG A 477 -4.76 36.41 -26.37
N HIS A 478 -4.11 35.25 -26.34
CA HIS A 478 -3.44 34.66 -27.53
C HIS A 478 -4.22 33.50 -28.19
N PRO A 479 -4.04 33.27 -29.51
CA PRO A 479 -4.72 32.22 -30.26
C PRO A 479 -4.49 30.79 -29.74
N GLN A 480 -5.36 29.87 -30.16
CA GLN A 480 -5.36 28.48 -29.74
C GLN A 480 -4.55 27.58 -30.70
N PRO A 481 -4.00 26.45 -30.20
CA PRO A 481 -3.46 25.40 -31.07
C PRO A 481 -4.58 24.58 -31.70
N GLU A 482 -4.36 24.08 -32.92
CA GLU A 482 -5.32 23.22 -33.64
C GLU A 482 -5.50 21.84 -32.99
N VAL A 483 -6.57 21.15 -33.39
CA VAL A 483 -7.09 19.97 -32.68
C VAL A 483 -7.12 18.74 -33.58
N GLU A 484 -6.09 17.90 -33.42
CA GLU A 484 -6.04 16.46 -33.78
C GLU A 484 -6.58 15.53 -32.65
N GLN A 485 -6.67 14.21 -32.88
CA GLN A 485 -8.00 13.59 -32.84
C GLN A 485 -7.98 11.98 -32.79
N PRO A 486 -8.62 11.17 -31.88
CA PRO A 486 -8.65 9.64 -31.94
C PRO A 486 -9.97 8.77 -31.73
N GLY A 487 -10.07 7.52 -32.28
CA GLY A 487 -11.28 6.64 -32.53
C GLY A 487 -11.90 5.63 -31.46
N PRO A 488 -12.51 4.45 -31.84
CA PRO A 488 -13.70 3.85 -31.15
C PRO A 488 -13.58 2.68 -30.09
N VAL A 489 -14.72 2.45 -29.41
CA VAL A 489 -15.16 1.57 -28.27
C VAL A 489 -15.16 0.00 -28.36
N PRO A 490 -14.49 -0.82 -27.50
CA PRO A 490 -14.78 -2.28 -27.36
C PRO A 490 -15.99 -2.65 -26.46
N PRO A 491 -16.55 -3.89 -26.55
CA PRO A 491 -17.66 -4.39 -25.71
C PRO A 491 -17.24 -4.88 -24.30
N ALA A 492 -18.22 -5.08 -23.42
CA ALA A 492 -18.06 -5.37 -21.98
C ALA A 492 -17.81 -6.85 -21.62
N VAL A 493 -17.07 -7.09 -20.51
CA VAL A 493 -16.78 -8.41 -19.90
C VAL A 493 -16.70 -8.33 -18.36
N GLY A 494 -16.42 -9.43 -17.66
CA GLY A 494 -16.31 -9.50 -16.20
C GLY A 494 -14.98 -9.01 -15.61
N ARG A 495 -15.00 -8.61 -14.33
CA ARG A 495 -13.88 -7.98 -13.60
C ARG A 495 -12.72 -8.93 -13.26
N TRP A 496 -11.52 -8.37 -13.08
CA TRP A 496 -10.30 -9.11 -12.76
C TRP A 496 -9.22 -8.21 -12.11
N ASN A 497 -8.18 -8.82 -11.54
CA ASN A 497 -7.04 -8.10 -10.95
C ASN A 497 -5.73 -8.44 -11.70
N PRO A 498 -4.90 -7.44 -12.06
CA PRO A 498 -3.74 -7.66 -12.91
C PRO A 498 -2.50 -8.09 -12.11
N ALA A 499 -1.79 -9.10 -12.59
CA ALA A 499 -0.52 -9.57 -12.01
C ALA A 499 0.68 -8.89 -12.71
N PRO A 500 1.80 -8.63 -11.99
CA PRO A 500 3.00 -8.09 -12.60
C PRO A 500 3.63 -9.08 -13.59
N PRO A 501 4.21 -8.60 -14.71
CA PRO A 501 4.88 -9.45 -15.69
C PRO A 501 6.10 -10.15 -15.08
N LYS A 502 6.46 -11.33 -15.59
CA LYS A 502 7.61 -12.11 -15.09
C LYS A 502 8.93 -11.34 -15.21
N ASN A 503 9.10 -10.57 -16.28
CA ASN A 503 10.24 -9.69 -16.51
C ASN A 503 9.77 -8.24 -16.33
N GLN A 504 10.16 -7.60 -15.21
CA GLN A 504 9.74 -6.24 -14.90
C GLN A 504 10.82 -5.23 -15.28
N ALA A 505 10.40 -4.06 -15.79
CA ALA A 505 11.22 -2.88 -16.00
C ALA A 505 10.41 -1.64 -15.62
N LEU A 506 11.07 -0.52 -15.29
CA LEU A 506 10.37 0.74 -15.03
C LEU A 506 9.64 1.20 -16.31
N PRO A 507 8.40 1.70 -16.22
CA PRO A 507 7.69 2.18 -17.40
C PRO A 507 8.38 3.39 -18.03
N ALA A 508 8.34 3.46 -19.36
CA ALA A 508 8.74 4.67 -20.08
C ALA A 508 7.62 5.72 -20.00
N GLN A 509 7.95 6.92 -19.53
CA GLN A 509 7.08 8.09 -19.65
C GLN A 509 7.14 8.63 -21.09
N GLU A 510 6.03 9.14 -21.62
CA GLU A 510 6.00 9.83 -22.91
C GLU A 510 7.03 10.97 -22.95
N THR A 511 7.75 11.09 -24.06
CA THR A 511 8.76 12.16 -24.23
C THR A 511 8.12 13.54 -24.45
N GLY A 512 8.84 14.58 -24.04
CA GLY A 512 8.46 15.98 -24.23
C GLY A 512 8.09 16.71 -22.95
N THR A 513 7.84 18.02 -23.06
CA THR A 513 7.55 18.90 -21.94
C THR A 513 6.15 19.50 -22.02
N ARG A 514 5.63 19.95 -20.88
CA ARG A 514 4.41 20.77 -20.79
C ARG A 514 4.74 22.18 -20.32
N ARG A 515 3.88 23.14 -20.65
CA ARG A 515 3.96 24.50 -20.09
C ARG A 515 3.59 24.45 -18.61
N THR A 516 4.35 25.11 -17.76
CA THR A 516 4.08 25.14 -16.30
C THR A 516 3.31 26.40 -15.91
N ARG A 517 2.43 26.28 -14.91
CA ARG A 517 1.92 27.43 -14.17
C ARG A 517 3.00 28.00 -13.23
N PRO A 518 3.01 29.32 -12.95
CA PRO A 518 3.94 29.90 -11.97
C PRO A 518 3.72 29.27 -10.59
N LEU A 519 4.81 28.97 -9.88
CA LEU A 519 4.76 28.41 -8.53
C LEU A 519 4.82 29.53 -7.47
N PRO A 520 4.14 29.37 -6.31
CA PRO A 520 4.16 30.36 -5.24
C PRO A 520 5.42 30.27 -4.35
N TYR A 521 6.27 29.27 -4.55
CA TYR A 521 7.39 28.93 -3.66
C TYR A 521 8.71 29.60 -4.08
N ARG A 522 9.58 29.92 -3.11
CA ARG A 522 10.98 30.31 -3.34
C ARG A 522 11.87 29.66 -2.29
N LEU A 523 12.27 28.42 -2.57
CA LEU A 523 12.81 27.52 -1.56
C LEU A 523 14.33 27.56 -1.49
N SER A 524 14.86 27.48 -0.26
CA SER A 524 16.29 27.42 0.01
C SER A 524 16.55 26.48 1.18
N LEU A 525 17.70 25.81 1.13
CA LEU A 525 18.19 24.95 2.19
C LEU A 525 19.69 25.19 2.37
N ARG A 526 20.12 25.35 3.62
CA ARG A 526 21.52 25.31 4.04
C ARG A 526 21.67 24.25 5.13
N ALA A 527 22.63 23.35 4.96
CA ALA A 527 23.16 22.57 6.07
C ALA A 527 24.27 23.36 6.77
N ASP A 528 24.30 23.31 8.10
CA ASP A 528 25.46 23.61 8.92
C ASP A 528 25.72 22.39 9.80
N VAL A 529 26.86 21.72 9.60
CA VAL A 529 27.26 20.59 10.45
C VAL A 529 27.97 21.10 11.71
N THR A 530 27.51 20.66 12.89
CA THR A 530 28.09 21.05 14.19
C THR A 530 28.06 19.87 15.15
N GLY A 531 29.20 19.48 15.74
CA GLY A 531 29.25 18.34 16.65
C GLY A 531 28.82 17.05 15.96
N THR A 532 27.74 16.43 16.43
CA THR A 532 27.08 15.24 15.85
C THR A 532 25.77 15.58 15.14
N ASP A 533 25.52 16.85 14.82
CA ASP A 533 24.25 17.36 14.32
C ASP A 533 24.40 18.02 12.94
N VAL A 534 23.40 17.83 12.08
CA VAL A 534 23.18 18.62 10.86
C VAL A 534 22.04 19.60 11.13
N ARG A 535 22.35 20.89 11.29
CA ARG A 535 21.34 21.95 11.35
C ARG A 535 20.92 22.33 9.93
N LEU A 536 19.67 22.02 9.59
CA LEU A 536 19.02 22.40 8.36
C LEU A 536 18.32 23.75 8.53
N ARG A 537 18.86 24.80 7.92
CA ARG A 537 18.17 26.09 7.77
C ARG A 537 17.34 26.05 6.50
N LEU A 538 16.03 25.96 6.68
CA LEU A 538 15.04 25.94 5.62
C LEU A 538 14.50 27.36 5.42
N GLY A 539 14.34 27.80 4.17
CA GLY A 539 13.84 29.14 3.86
C GLY A 539 12.86 29.13 2.71
N ASN A 540 11.81 29.95 2.83
CA ASN A 540 10.77 30.12 1.82
C ASN A 540 10.48 31.61 1.63
N ALA A 541 11.06 32.23 0.59
CA ALA A 541 10.75 33.62 0.22
C ALA A 541 9.46 33.76 -0.63
N GLY A 542 8.70 32.66 -0.78
CA GLY A 542 7.45 32.57 -1.53
C GLY A 542 6.23 33.13 -0.78
N THR A 543 5.06 33.00 -1.41
CA THR A 543 3.77 33.54 -0.92
C THR A 543 2.88 32.53 -0.22
N THR A 544 3.11 31.23 -0.41
CA THR A 544 2.41 30.12 0.25
C THR A 544 3.41 29.37 1.15
N ALA A 545 2.96 28.77 2.26
CA ALA A 545 3.87 27.95 3.09
C ALA A 545 4.29 26.69 2.31
N ALA A 546 5.44 26.12 2.68
CA ALA A 546 5.98 24.94 2.02
C ALA A 546 6.36 23.88 3.04
N THR A 547 6.02 22.63 2.77
CA THR A 547 6.53 21.49 3.53
C THR A 547 7.90 21.05 3.03
N PHE A 548 8.73 20.60 3.94
CA PHE A 548 10.02 19.97 3.66
C PHE A 548 10.07 18.66 4.43
N THR A 549 10.47 17.56 3.79
CA THR A 549 10.66 16.28 4.48
C THR A 549 12.09 15.80 4.25
N ALA A 550 12.82 15.54 5.34
CA ALA A 550 14.13 14.92 5.29
C ALA A 550 14.03 13.40 5.48
N TYR A 551 14.77 12.67 4.66
CA TYR A 551 14.86 11.22 4.59
C TYR A 551 16.31 10.79 4.86
N PRO A 552 16.62 10.37 6.10
CA PRO A 552 17.94 9.86 6.47
C PRO A 552 18.17 8.45 5.89
N ALA A 553 19.18 8.27 5.06
CA ALA A 553 19.41 7.03 4.33
C ALA A 553 20.00 5.88 5.19
N ASP A 554 20.00 6.04 6.52
CA ASP A 554 20.22 4.97 7.51
C ASP A 554 18.92 4.25 7.93
N GLY A 555 17.75 4.76 7.49
CA GLY A 555 16.43 4.21 7.80
C GLY A 555 15.70 4.92 8.95
N THR A 556 16.33 5.90 9.61
CA THR A 556 15.69 6.74 10.63
C THR A 556 14.40 7.37 10.08
N ALA A 557 13.36 7.43 10.91
CA ALA A 557 12.04 7.92 10.49
C ALA A 557 12.11 9.31 9.81
N PRO A 558 11.50 9.50 8.63
CA PRO A 558 11.53 10.78 7.94
C PRO A 558 10.92 11.92 8.76
N GLN A 559 11.53 13.11 8.69
CA GLN A 559 11.15 14.26 9.51
C GLN A 559 10.53 15.37 8.63
N PRO A 560 9.21 15.64 8.76
CA PRO A 560 8.53 16.71 8.04
C PRO A 560 8.50 18.02 8.85
N TRP A 561 8.64 19.16 8.15
CA TRP A 561 8.50 20.51 8.70
C TRP A 561 7.69 21.40 7.77
N THR A 562 7.00 22.40 8.31
CA THR A 562 6.33 23.46 7.54
C THR A 562 7.09 24.77 7.69
N VAL A 563 7.50 25.38 6.57
CA VAL A 563 8.13 26.70 6.54
C VAL A 563 7.09 27.73 6.07
N PRO A 564 6.75 28.75 6.88
CA PRO A 564 5.73 29.72 6.51
C PRO A 564 6.13 30.55 5.28
N ALA A 565 5.14 31.14 4.61
CA ALA A 565 5.36 32.10 3.54
C ALA A 565 6.26 33.25 4.02
N ARG A 566 7.24 33.64 3.20
CA ARG A 566 8.24 34.69 3.49
C ARG A 566 9.06 34.45 4.77
N GLY A 567 9.19 33.19 5.22
CA GLY A 567 9.83 32.82 6.48
C GLY A 567 10.96 31.81 6.37
N THR A 568 11.47 31.40 7.53
CA THR A 568 12.55 30.42 7.70
C THR A 568 12.27 29.51 8.89
N ALA A 569 12.81 28.29 8.87
CA ALA A 569 12.84 27.38 10.00
C ALA A 569 14.27 26.83 10.19
N ASP A 570 14.67 26.63 11.44
CA ASP A 570 15.91 25.95 11.80
C ASP A 570 15.54 24.60 12.44
N ASN A 571 15.97 23.49 11.83
CA ASN A 571 15.73 22.14 12.32
C ASN A 571 17.05 21.38 12.44
N THR A 572 17.09 20.34 13.25
CA THR A 572 18.32 19.56 13.49
C THR A 572 18.04 18.08 13.27
N ILE A 573 18.94 17.41 12.54
CA ILE A 573 19.00 15.95 12.44
C ILE A 573 20.34 15.50 13.04
N GLY A 574 20.28 14.69 14.10
CA GLY A 574 21.48 14.03 14.64
C GLY A 574 21.98 12.95 13.69
N TYR A 575 23.30 12.74 13.62
CA TYR A 575 23.92 11.76 12.73
C TYR A 575 24.93 10.86 13.47
N GLY A 576 25.08 9.63 12.98
CA GLY A 576 25.90 8.60 13.63
C GLY A 576 27.39 8.66 13.29
N ALA A 577 28.14 7.66 13.73
CA ALA A 577 29.58 7.53 13.42
C ALA A 577 29.88 7.42 11.91
N ASP A 578 28.89 7.05 11.10
CA ASP A 578 28.97 6.93 9.64
C ASP A 578 28.81 8.28 8.91
N GLY A 579 28.50 9.36 9.63
CA GLY A 579 28.11 10.64 9.04
C GLY A 579 26.61 10.74 8.77
N TYR A 580 26.25 11.66 7.87
CA TYR A 580 24.89 11.89 7.40
C TYR A 580 24.80 11.63 5.88
N ASP A 581 23.67 11.08 5.43
CA ASP A 581 23.29 10.97 4.02
C ASP A 581 21.77 11.23 3.92
N LEU A 582 21.40 12.47 3.60
CA LEU A 582 20.04 12.97 3.65
C LEU A 582 19.53 13.28 2.24
N GLN A 583 18.34 12.81 1.89
CA GLN A 583 17.54 13.38 0.82
C GLN A 583 16.48 14.28 1.44
N VAL A 584 16.36 15.53 1.03
CA VAL A 584 15.31 16.45 1.49
C VAL A 584 14.44 16.82 0.29
N THR A 585 13.12 16.64 0.41
CA THR A 585 12.16 16.98 -0.65
C THR A 585 11.27 18.14 -0.23
N ALA A 586 10.78 18.91 -1.20
CA ALA A 586 9.79 19.97 -1.01
C ALA A 586 8.93 20.18 -2.29
N PRO A 587 7.82 20.94 -2.24
CA PRO A 587 6.99 21.27 -3.40
C PRO A 587 7.75 21.86 -4.59
N GLY A 588 7.13 21.81 -5.77
CA GLY A 588 7.72 22.37 -6.99
C GLY A 588 8.97 21.62 -7.48
N TRP A 589 8.99 20.30 -7.33
CA TRP A 589 10.09 19.41 -7.77
C TRP A 589 11.46 19.72 -7.12
N SER A 590 11.46 20.32 -5.94
CA SER A 590 12.69 20.71 -5.24
C SER A 590 13.27 19.53 -4.44
N VAL A 591 14.53 19.16 -4.71
CA VAL A 591 15.22 18.09 -3.97
C VAL A 591 16.66 18.50 -3.64
N TRP A 592 17.08 18.19 -2.41
CA TRP A 592 18.46 18.32 -1.95
C TRP A 592 19.01 16.95 -1.58
N LYS A 593 20.24 16.63 -1.98
CA LYS A 593 21.02 15.53 -1.38
C LYS A 593 22.22 16.09 -0.64
N LEU A 594 22.39 15.67 0.62
CA LEU A 594 23.40 16.17 1.54
C LEU A 594 24.13 14.97 2.15
N ARG A 595 25.42 14.80 1.86
CA ARG A 595 26.24 13.73 2.46
C ARG A 595 27.55 14.27 3.00
N GLY A 596 28.06 13.67 4.08
CA GLY A 596 29.38 13.91 4.63
C GLY A 596 29.57 13.22 5.99
N THR A 597 30.83 13.07 6.42
CA THR A 597 31.21 12.40 7.69
C THR A 597 31.38 13.34 8.88
N GLY A 598 31.15 14.64 8.70
CA GLY A 598 31.15 15.62 9.77
C GLY A 598 31.44 17.04 9.29
N VAL A 599 32.14 17.83 10.11
CA VAL A 599 32.54 19.21 9.78
C VAL A 599 33.61 19.21 8.68
N GLY A 600 33.16 19.29 7.43
CA GLY A 600 34.01 19.32 6.23
C GLY A 600 33.93 20.66 5.51
N ALA A 601 33.73 20.61 4.21
CA ALA A 601 33.29 21.77 3.43
C ALA A 601 31.79 22.02 3.63
N GLU A 602 31.31 23.17 3.15
CA GLU A 602 29.89 23.46 3.01
C GLU A 602 29.59 24.09 1.65
N ALA A 603 28.43 23.77 1.07
CA ALA A 603 27.93 24.45 -0.13
C ALA A 603 26.41 24.48 -0.16
N TYR A 604 25.84 25.63 -0.52
CA TYR A 604 24.40 25.82 -0.66
C TYR A 604 24.05 26.88 -1.71
N LEU A 605 22.85 26.78 -2.29
CA LEU A 605 22.33 27.79 -3.22
C LEU A 605 21.89 29.05 -2.49
N ILE A 606 22.22 30.21 -3.06
CA ILE A 606 21.65 31.51 -2.73
C ILE A 606 20.95 32.05 -3.98
N GLU A 607 19.63 31.95 -4.02
CA GLU A 607 18.83 32.50 -5.12
C GLU A 607 19.01 34.02 -5.15
N GLN A 608 19.42 34.55 -6.31
CA GLN A 608 19.50 35.99 -6.57
C GLN A 608 18.68 36.31 -7.81
N ALA A 609 18.14 37.52 -7.88
CA ALA A 609 17.23 37.98 -8.93
C ALA A 609 17.92 38.23 -10.31
N VAL A 610 18.89 37.40 -10.69
CA VAL A 610 19.60 37.47 -11.97
C VAL A 610 19.04 36.37 -12.89
N PRO A 611 18.32 36.70 -13.98
CA PRO A 611 17.77 35.70 -14.90
C PRO A 611 18.85 34.79 -15.49
N GLY A 612 18.56 33.48 -15.56
CA GLY A 612 19.46 32.48 -16.18
C GLY A 612 20.74 32.16 -15.39
N GLN A 613 20.77 32.44 -14.08
CA GLN A 613 21.92 32.13 -13.22
C GLN A 613 21.47 31.84 -11.79
N VAL A 614 22.04 30.79 -11.18
CA VAL A 614 22.06 30.61 -9.72
C VAL A 614 23.45 30.90 -9.16
N LYS A 615 23.54 31.12 -7.86
CA LYS A 615 24.82 31.30 -7.16
C LYS A 615 24.95 30.25 -6.06
N VAL A 616 26.06 29.53 -6.06
CA VAL A 616 26.44 28.59 -5.01
C VAL A 616 27.38 29.31 -4.07
N LYS A 617 27.09 29.34 -2.77
CA LYS A 617 28.03 29.80 -1.77
C LYS A 617 28.75 28.60 -1.18
N CYS A 618 30.06 28.54 -1.38
CA CYS A 618 30.95 27.53 -0.83
C CYS A 618 31.68 28.10 0.39
N ALA A 619 31.80 27.33 1.46
CA ALA A 619 32.53 27.68 2.67
C ALA A 619 33.36 26.50 3.17
N ASN A 620 34.38 26.78 3.97
CA ASN A 620 35.20 25.76 4.62
C ASN A 620 35.25 26.02 6.14
N PRO A 621 34.29 25.49 6.92
CA PRO A 621 34.34 25.54 8.39
C PRO A 621 35.40 24.60 9.00
N SER A 622 35.98 23.67 8.23
CA SER A 622 37.00 22.73 8.73
C SER A 622 38.39 23.36 8.88
N THR A 623 39.28 22.66 9.60
CA THR A 623 40.67 23.06 9.86
C THR A 623 41.65 22.78 8.72
N THR A 624 41.23 22.06 7.67
CA THR A 624 42.06 21.70 6.52
C THR A 624 41.63 22.42 5.26
N THR A 625 42.55 22.71 4.34
CA THR A 625 42.22 23.32 3.03
C THR A 625 41.36 22.35 2.22
N ARG A 626 40.19 22.79 1.74
CA ARG A 626 39.27 21.99 0.92
C ARG A 626 39.29 22.42 -0.53
N ARG A 627 38.98 21.50 -1.46
CA ARG A 627 39.00 21.79 -2.90
C ARG A 627 37.76 21.22 -3.58
N LEU A 628 36.77 22.10 -3.78
CA LEU A 628 35.48 21.73 -4.33
C LEU A 628 35.47 21.79 -5.85
N LEU A 629 34.71 20.89 -6.48
CA LEU A 629 34.19 21.08 -7.83
C LEU A 629 32.73 21.51 -7.74
N VAL A 630 32.35 22.56 -8.45
CA VAL A 630 30.99 23.09 -8.54
C VAL A 630 30.55 23.11 -10.00
N GLY A 631 29.42 22.53 -10.33
CA GLY A 631 28.91 22.52 -11.70
C GLY A 631 27.45 22.10 -11.82
N GLU A 632 26.89 22.31 -13.01
CA GLU A 632 25.60 21.78 -13.43
C GLU A 632 25.80 20.31 -13.90
N SER A 633 24.87 19.42 -13.57
CA SER A 633 24.99 17.97 -13.86
C SER A 633 24.21 17.52 -15.10
N VAL A 634 23.21 18.29 -15.54
CA VAL A 634 22.19 17.79 -16.47
C VAL A 634 22.08 18.64 -17.72
N TYR A 635 21.82 19.94 -17.58
CA TYR A 635 21.43 20.79 -18.71
C TYR A 635 22.65 21.44 -19.37
N PRO A 636 23.07 21.00 -20.57
CA PRO A 636 24.15 21.64 -21.30
C PRO A 636 23.70 23.02 -21.79
N ARG A 637 24.67 23.86 -22.14
CA ARG A 637 24.42 25.16 -22.78
C ARG A 637 25.08 25.19 -24.15
N ASP A 638 24.40 25.77 -25.13
CA ASP A 638 24.98 26.03 -26.45
C ASP A 638 26.30 26.80 -26.34
N ALA A 639 27.30 26.33 -27.07
CA ALA A 639 28.60 26.97 -27.15
C ALA A 639 28.46 28.33 -27.84
N GLY A 640 28.70 29.41 -27.09
CA GLY A 640 28.60 30.77 -27.62
C GLY A 640 29.48 30.99 -28.86
N HIS A 641 29.01 31.85 -29.77
CA HIS A 641 29.77 32.24 -30.97
C HIS A 641 31.23 32.56 -30.63
N ARG A 642 32.17 31.92 -31.36
CA ARG A 642 33.65 31.83 -31.18
C ARG A 642 34.20 30.47 -30.69
N GLY A 643 33.37 29.44 -30.51
CA GLY A 643 33.85 28.04 -30.46
C GLY A 643 34.79 27.68 -29.30
N ARG A 644 34.85 28.51 -28.25
CA ARG A 644 35.51 28.16 -26.98
C ARG A 644 34.44 27.87 -25.94
N PRO A 645 34.40 26.66 -25.33
CA PRO A 645 33.49 26.41 -24.22
C PRO A 645 33.83 27.34 -23.06
N ARG A 646 32.84 28.11 -22.57
CA ARG A 646 32.94 28.75 -21.26
C ARG A 646 32.85 27.63 -20.23
N HIS A 647 33.99 27.19 -19.67
CA HIS A 647 34.08 26.10 -18.69
C HIS A 647 32.97 26.23 -17.61
N PRO A 648 31.93 25.39 -17.63
CA PRO A 648 30.80 25.53 -16.70
C PRO A 648 31.18 25.06 -15.29
N LEU A 649 31.95 23.97 -15.25
CA LEU A 649 32.56 23.41 -14.05
C LEU A 649 33.67 24.31 -13.50
N GLN A 650 33.59 24.64 -12.21
CA GLN A 650 34.53 25.50 -11.51
C GLN A 650 35.17 24.78 -10.33
N ALA A 651 36.50 24.80 -10.27
CA ALA A 651 37.27 24.31 -9.13
C ALA A 651 37.53 25.45 -8.14
N VAL A 652 37.22 25.23 -6.86
CA VAL A 652 37.33 26.23 -5.80
C VAL A 652 38.13 25.66 -4.63
N THR A 653 39.33 26.19 -4.43
CA THR A 653 40.14 25.94 -3.23
C THR A 653 39.77 26.94 -2.14
N LEU A 654 39.56 26.45 -0.91
CA LEU A 654 39.21 27.24 0.26
C LEU A 654 40.16 26.92 1.42
N ALA A 655 40.90 27.92 1.91
CA ALA A 655 41.61 27.85 3.18
C ALA A 655 40.60 27.69 4.36
N PRO A 656 41.04 27.25 5.55
CA PRO A 656 40.19 27.20 6.74
C PRO A 656 39.50 28.54 7.01
N GLY A 657 38.21 28.51 7.31
CA GLY A 657 37.35 29.69 7.49
C GLY A 657 36.97 30.45 6.21
N GLN A 658 37.56 30.13 5.05
CA GLN A 658 37.31 30.86 3.81
C GLN A 658 35.93 30.56 3.23
N THR A 659 35.34 31.57 2.57
CA THR A 659 34.08 31.49 1.81
C THR A 659 34.27 32.07 0.42
N ARG A 660 33.61 31.49 -0.59
CA ARG A 660 33.55 32.02 -1.97
C ARG A 660 32.17 31.77 -2.58
N THR A 661 31.67 32.72 -3.35
CA THR A 661 30.46 32.54 -4.17
C THR A 661 30.83 32.19 -5.61
N VAL A 662 30.15 31.20 -6.17
CA VAL A 662 30.37 30.62 -7.50
C VAL A 662 29.11 30.83 -8.34
N PRO A 663 29.18 31.55 -9.47
CA PRO A 663 28.06 31.65 -10.40
C PRO A 663 27.91 30.35 -11.22
N VAL A 664 26.70 29.79 -11.26
CA VAL A 664 26.35 28.69 -12.18
C VAL A 664 25.29 29.22 -13.14
N HIS A 665 25.63 29.28 -14.43
CA HIS A 665 24.69 29.70 -15.47
C HIS A 665 23.78 28.55 -15.86
N LEU A 666 22.48 28.82 -15.97
CA LEU A 666 21.50 27.81 -16.34
C LEU A 666 21.32 27.74 -17.86
N ALA A 667 20.78 26.60 -18.31
CA ALA A 667 20.17 26.47 -19.63
C ALA A 667 18.82 27.19 -19.67
N ASP A 668 18.14 27.11 -20.82
CA ASP A 668 16.82 27.72 -20.99
C ASP A 668 15.77 27.12 -20.04
N HIS A 669 14.68 27.87 -19.82
CA HIS A 669 13.57 27.54 -18.91
C HIS A 669 13.87 27.54 -17.40
N GLY A 670 15.13 27.65 -16.99
CA GLY A 670 15.54 27.93 -15.61
C GLY A 670 15.57 26.73 -14.66
N TRP A 671 15.58 25.50 -15.19
CA TRP A 671 15.87 24.29 -14.43
C TRP A 671 17.36 24.19 -14.08
N TYR A 672 17.66 23.53 -12.95
CA TYR A 672 19.03 23.31 -12.48
C TYR A 672 19.17 21.97 -11.73
N ASP A 673 20.35 21.39 -11.82
CA ASP A 673 20.81 20.21 -11.08
C ASP A 673 22.27 20.43 -10.69
N VAL A 674 22.44 21.29 -9.68
CA VAL A 674 23.75 21.77 -9.27
C VAL A 674 24.38 20.78 -8.30
N VAL A 675 25.60 20.37 -8.60
CA VAL A 675 26.37 19.41 -7.83
C VAL A 675 27.65 20.06 -7.31
N VAL A 676 27.97 19.76 -6.05
CA VAL A 676 29.24 20.08 -5.41
C VAL A 676 29.80 18.84 -4.74
N VAL A 677 31.08 18.54 -5.03
CA VAL A 677 31.87 17.46 -4.43
C VAL A 677 33.21 18.01 -3.93
N ASP A 678 33.78 17.41 -2.88
CA ASP A 678 35.13 17.75 -2.39
C ASP A 678 36.15 16.76 -2.94
N LEU A 679 37.18 17.25 -3.61
CA LEU A 679 38.25 16.41 -4.16
C LEU A 679 39.15 15.80 -3.06
N GLY A 680 39.07 16.32 -1.84
CA GLY A 680 39.74 15.74 -0.66
C GLY A 680 38.88 14.79 0.17
N ASP A 681 37.57 14.67 -0.13
CA ASP A 681 36.63 13.89 0.67
C ASP A 681 35.51 13.30 -0.21
N PRO A 682 35.59 12.02 -0.60
CA PRO A 682 34.59 11.38 -1.45
C PRO A 682 33.24 11.13 -0.75
N SER A 683 33.16 11.30 0.58
CA SER A 683 31.88 11.26 1.28
C SER A 683 31.04 12.51 1.01
N PHE A 684 31.70 13.67 0.80
CA PHE A 684 31.03 14.95 0.67
C PHE A 684 30.23 15.07 -0.63
N LEU A 685 28.91 15.27 -0.48
CA LEU A 685 28.00 15.62 -1.56
C LEU A 685 27.08 16.76 -1.13
N ARG A 686 26.91 17.73 -2.03
CA ARG A 686 25.75 18.62 -2.06
C ARG A 686 25.19 18.57 -3.47
N ARG A 687 23.96 18.08 -3.63
CA ARG A 687 23.19 18.18 -4.88
C ARG A 687 21.92 18.98 -4.61
N MET A 688 21.60 19.92 -5.49
CA MET A 688 20.45 20.80 -5.38
C MET A 688 19.72 20.82 -6.73
N THR A 689 18.50 20.33 -6.77
CA THR A 689 17.66 20.27 -7.98
C THR A 689 16.40 21.10 -7.82
N GLY A 690 15.95 21.69 -8.92
CA GLY A 690 14.70 22.45 -8.97
C GLY A 690 14.67 23.41 -10.15
N ARG A 691 13.78 24.39 -10.06
CA ARG A 691 13.61 25.45 -11.07
C ARG A 691 13.66 26.81 -10.38
N LEU A 692 14.31 27.80 -11.01
CA LEU A 692 14.29 29.19 -10.55
C LEU A 692 12.84 29.70 -10.47
N ALA A 693 12.52 30.42 -9.39
CA ALA A 693 11.17 30.88 -9.12
C ALA A 693 10.87 32.22 -9.84
N ASP A 694 10.87 32.20 -11.17
CA ASP A 694 10.32 33.29 -11.97
C ASP A 694 8.78 33.25 -11.95
N CYS A 695 8.15 34.42 -11.80
CA CYS A 695 6.69 34.55 -11.74
C CYS A 695 6.06 34.45 -13.14
N ARG A 696 6.60 33.59 -14.00
CA ARG A 696 6.25 33.43 -15.41
C ARG A 696 5.98 31.95 -15.71
N PRO A 697 5.08 31.65 -16.65
CA PRO A 697 4.96 30.29 -17.18
C PRO A 697 6.30 29.82 -17.76
N GLY A 698 6.69 28.59 -17.45
CA GLY A 698 7.88 27.93 -17.99
C GLY A 698 7.51 26.64 -18.71
N VAL A 699 8.39 25.65 -18.63
CA VAL A 699 8.09 24.25 -18.97
C VAL A 699 8.53 23.31 -17.84
N THR A 700 8.04 22.07 -17.85
CA THR A 700 8.52 20.98 -16.97
C THR A 700 9.97 20.60 -17.25
N ASP A 701 10.61 19.84 -16.35
CA ASP A 701 12.00 19.41 -16.50
C ASP A 701 12.21 18.76 -17.89
N PRO A 702 12.98 19.38 -18.80
CA PRO A 702 13.25 18.84 -20.14
C PRO A 702 14.03 17.52 -20.13
N ALA A 703 14.64 17.16 -19.00
CA ALA A 703 15.35 15.91 -18.76
C ALA A 703 14.47 14.83 -18.10
N THR A 704 13.17 15.07 -17.86
CA THR A 704 12.22 14.03 -17.41
C THR A 704 12.31 12.80 -18.32
N GLY A 705 12.41 11.60 -17.74
CA GLY A 705 12.58 10.35 -18.49
C GLY A 705 13.96 10.13 -19.13
N THR A 706 14.94 11.02 -18.93
CA THR A 706 16.32 10.80 -19.40
C THR A 706 17.17 10.04 -18.37
N ALA A 707 17.94 9.08 -18.85
CA ALA A 707 18.88 8.33 -18.01
C ALA A 707 20.10 9.19 -17.60
N PRO A 708 20.71 8.95 -16.42
CA PRO A 708 21.91 9.68 -16.02
C PRO A 708 23.10 9.34 -16.92
N ALA A 709 23.78 10.36 -17.47
CA ALA A 709 24.91 10.16 -18.38
C ALA A 709 26.08 9.36 -17.76
N LEU A 710 26.25 9.40 -16.43
CA LEU A 710 27.12 8.50 -15.68
C LEU A 710 26.26 7.67 -14.72
N ALA A 711 26.32 6.35 -14.85
CA ALA A 711 25.64 5.41 -13.98
C ALA A 711 26.66 4.51 -13.28
N ALA A 712 26.28 3.95 -12.13
CA ALA A 712 27.08 2.96 -11.41
C ALA A 712 26.21 1.86 -10.82
N THR A 713 26.74 0.64 -10.76
CA THR A 713 26.11 -0.52 -10.12
C THR A 713 27.11 -1.20 -9.20
N ILE A 714 26.65 -1.67 -8.04
CA ILE A 714 27.44 -2.48 -7.11
C ILE A 714 27.06 -3.94 -7.34
N THR A 715 28.01 -4.75 -7.82
CA THR A 715 27.87 -6.20 -7.91
C THR A 715 28.45 -6.82 -6.64
N LEU A 716 27.57 -7.34 -5.79
CA LEU A 716 27.92 -8.18 -4.66
C LEU A 716 28.25 -9.61 -5.17
N PRO A 717 29.07 -10.39 -4.44
CA PRO A 717 29.26 -11.80 -4.75
C PRO A 717 27.97 -12.60 -4.51
N GLU A 718 27.95 -13.85 -4.96
CA GLU A 718 26.87 -14.78 -4.64
C GLU A 718 26.71 -14.96 -3.13
N ALA A 719 25.48 -15.26 -2.70
CA ALA A 719 25.21 -15.59 -1.31
C ALA A 719 26.01 -16.84 -0.90
N LEU A 720 26.48 -16.85 0.34
CA LEU A 720 27.40 -17.87 0.81
C LEU A 720 26.69 -19.22 0.96
N PRO A 721 27.32 -20.37 0.61
CA PRO A 721 26.71 -21.67 0.83
C PRO A 721 26.22 -21.83 2.28
N ALA A 722 24.96 -22.26 2.42
CA ALA A 722 24.18 -22.33 3.67
C ALA A 722 23.71 -20.99 4.31
N LEU A 723 23.84 -19.83 3.64
CA LEU A 723 23.40 -18.53 4.16
C LEU A 723 22.89 -17.57 3.06
N ASP A 724 21.74 -16.91 3.31
CA ASP A 724 21.17 -15.89 2.40
C ASP A 724 21.88 -14.51 2.48
N THR A 725 23.19 -14.49 2.76
CA THR A 725 23.97 -13.27 2.96
C THR A 725 25.31 -13.32 2.21
N GLN A 726 25.71 -12.20 1.63
CA GLN A 726 26.94 -12.04 0.86
C GLN A 726 28.17 -11.71 1.72
N PHE A 727 27.96 -11.24 2.96
CA PHE A 727 29.01 -10.75 3.85
C PHE A 727 29.00 -11.46 5.20
N VAL A 728 30.19 -11.62 5.79
CA VAL A 728 30.39 -12.21 7.12
C VAL A 728 31.32 -11.33 7.95
N GLN A 729 31.02 -11.19 9.24
CA GLN A 729 31.85 -10.47 10.20
C GLN A 729 33.34 -10.86 10.08
N ASN A 730 34.24 -9.87 10.05
CA ASN A 730 35.69 -10.04 9.92
C ASN A 730 36.19 -10.83 8.68
N SER A 731 35.34 -11.04 7.66
CA SER A 731 35.70 -11.81 6.47
C SER A 731 35.83 -10.91 5.23
N PRO A 732 37.05 -10.73 4.69
CA PRO A 732 37.25 -9.97 3.44
C PRO A 732 36.41 -10.55 2.30
N THR A 733 35.76 -9.67 1.56
CA THR A 733 34.78 -10.00 0.53
C THR A 733 34.95 -9.06 -0.66
N ASP A 734 35.16 -9.60 -1.86
CA ASP A 734 35.36 -8.78 -3.06
C ASP A 734 34.03 -8.26 -3.62
N VAL A 735 34.04 -6.99 -4.02
CA VAL A 735 32.90 -6.24 -4.58
C VAL A 735 33.35 -5.56 -5.87
N VAL A 736 32.51 -5.60 -6.90
CA VAL A 736 32.78 -4.91 -8.17
C VAL A 736 31.86 -3.70 -8.31
N VAL A 737 32.44 -2.53 -8.55
CA VAL A 737 31.69 -1.33 -8.95
C VAL A 737 31.85 -1.14 -10.45
N THR A 738 30.80 -1.42 -11.21
CA THR A 738 30.75 -1.12 -12.65
C THR A 738 30.23 0.29 -12.84
N VAL A 739 31.06 1.18 -13.40
CA VAL A 739 30.65 2.52 -13.86
C VAL A 739 30.41 2.51 -15.36
N ARG A 740 29.33 3.15 -15.82
CA ARG A 740 28.91 3.18 -17.23
C ARG A 740 28.67 4.61 -17.67
N ASN A 741 29.28 5.01 -18.79
CA ASN A 741 28.97 6.24 -19.48
C ASN A 741 27.83 5.98 -20.47
N GLN A 742 26.62 6.38 -20.08
CA GLN A 742 25.41 6.31 -20.90
C GLN A 742 25.24 7.55 -21.79
N GLY A 743 26.10 8.57 -21.63
CA GLY A 743 26.10 9.77 -22.44
C GLY A 743 26.75 9.59 -23.82
N GLY A 744 26.38 10.47 -24.76
CA GLY A 744 26.97 10.55 -26.10
C GLY A 744 28.36 11.21 -26.16
N THR A 745 28.92 11.62 -25.01
CA THR A 745 30.18 12.34 -24.88
C THR A 745 31.16 11.54 -24.02
N ARG A 746 32.48 11.70 -24.26
CA ARG A 746 33.52 11.08 -23.42
C ARG A 746 33.50 11.73 -22.03
N ILE A 747 33.62 10.93 -20.98
CA ILE A 747 33.86 11.42 -19.61
C ILE A 747 35.37 11.40 -19.36
N ASP A 748 35.92 12.54 -18.97
CA ASP A 748 37.28 12.72 -18.48
C ASP A 748 37.29 12.89 -16.94
N ARG A 749 38.49 12.81 -16.36
CA ARG A 749 38.76 12.98 -14.93
C ARG A 749 37.84 12.16 -14.02
N LEU A 750 37.45 10.98 -14.50
CA LEU A 750 36.61 10.03 -13.77
C LEU A 750 37.27 9.69 -12.43
N SER A 751 36.53 9.96 -11.36
CA SER A 751 36.79 9.54 -10.00
C SER A 751 35.71 8.54 -9.60
N VAL A 752 36.11 7.51 -8.87
CA VAL A 752 35.22 6.51 -8.26
C VAL A 752 35.69 6.34 -6.83
N ALA A 753 34.78 6.16 -5.90
CA ALA A 753 35.04 5.73 -4.53
C ALA A 753 33.89 4.82 -4.06
N LEU A 754 34.21 3.90 -3.16
CA LEU A 754 33.25 3.04 -2.48
C LEU A 754 33.32 3.39 -0.99
N LEU A 755 32.21 3.82 -0.42
CA LEU A 755 32.05 4.17 0.98
C LEU A 755 31.37 3.01 1.71
N ALA A 756 31.78 2.75 2.95
CA ALA A 756 31.23 1.71 3.82
C ALA A 756 30.96 2.28 5.23
N PRO A 757 30.20 1.57 6.09
CA PRO A 757 29.95 2.00 7.46
C PRO A 757 31.23 2.08 8.30
N SER A 758 31.17 2.80 9.42
CA SER A 758 32.28 2.92 10.36
C SER A 758 32.72 1.55 10.91
N GLY A 759 34.03 1.38 11.09
CA GLY A 759 34.64 0.11 11.50
C GLY A 759 34.82 -0.93 10.38
N TRP A 760 34.30 -0.68 9.17
CA TRP A 760 34.57 -1.52 8.00
C TRP A 760 35.86 -1.08 7.31
N THR A 761 36.56 -2.00 6.65
CA THR A 761 37.69 -1.65 5.77
C THR A 761 37.28 -1.78 4.31
N VAL A 762 37.74 -0.84 3.48
CA VAL A 762 37.56 -0.86 2.01
C VAL A 762 38.90 -0.61 1.36
N GLU A 763 39.43 -1.63 0.68
CA GLU A 763 40.66 -1.55 -0.09
C GLU A 763 40.35 -1.57 -1.59
N ARG A 764 40.99 -0.70 -2.38
CA ARG A 764 40.89 -0.74 -3.84
C ARG A 764 41.95 -1.68 -4.40
N THR A 765 41.52 -2.75 -5.06
CA THR A 765 42.42 -3.75 -5.66
C THR A 765 42.76 -3.49 -7.13
N ALA A 766 42.07 -2.56 -7.81
CA ALA A 766 42.37 -2.16 -9.19
C ALA A 766 42.25 -0.65 -9.42
N THR A 767 43.14 -0.05 -10.23
CA THR A 767 43.10 1.39 -10.54
C THR A 767 41.92 1.71 -11.48
N ALA A 768 41.02 2.60 -11.04
CA ALA A 768 39.92 3.09 -11.87
C ALA A 768 40.45 3.91 -13.07
N PRO A 769 39.90 3.74 -14.29
CA PRO A 769 40.33 4.54 -15.44
C PRO A 769 39.92 6.01 -15.24
N LYS A 770 40.81 6.94 -15.64
CA LYS A 770 40.54 8.39 -15.57
C LYS A 770 39.66 8.91 -16.71
N VAL A 771 39.39 8.09 -17.72
CA VAL A 771 38.66 8.44 -18.93
C VAL A 771 37.73 7.28 -19.29
N LEU A 772 36.49 7.58 -19.67
CA LEU A 772 35.49 6.60 -20.07
C LEU A 772 34.80 7.06 -21.37
N ALA A 773 34.94 6.26 -22.43
CA ALA A 773 34.36 6.55 -23.74
C ALA A 773 32.81 6.63 -23.66
N ALA A 774 32.19 7.34 -24.61
CA ALA A 774 30.73 7.31 -24.77
C ALA A 774 30.24 5.87 -25.00
N GLY A 775 29.18 5.46 -24.30
CA GLY A 775 28.69 4.07 -24.27
C GLY A 775 29.59 3.07 -23.53
N GLY A 776 30.77 3.49 -23.03
CA GLY A 776 31.75 2.62 -22.40
C GLY A 776 31.43 2.29 -20.93
N SER A 777 31.97 1.16 -20.45
CA SER A 777 31.90 0.74 -19.05
C SER A 777 33.29 0.40 -18.50
N ALA A 778 33.46 0.53 -17.18
CA ALA A 778 34.67 0.11 -16.48
C ALA A 778 34.33 -0.51 -15.12
N ASP A 779 35.02 -1.60 -14.79
CA ASP A 779 34.89 -2.28 -13.49
C ASP A 779 36.02 -1.84 -12.55
N VAL A 780 35.65 -1.38 -11.37
CA VAL A 780 36.58 -1.04 -10.29
C VAL A 780 36.36 -2.02 -9.15
N ARG A 781 37.39 -2.82 -8.84
CA ARG A 781 37.34 -3.85 -7.79
C ARG A 781 37.77 -3.28 -6.44
N PHE A 782 37.04 -3.70 -5.41
CA PHE A 782 37.30 -3.37 -4.02
C PHE A 782 37.20 -4.65 -3.17
N THR A 783 38.04 -4.77 -2.15
CA THR A 783 37.89 -5.77 -1.09
C THR A 783 37.33 -5.07 0.13
N VAL A 784 36.21 -5.58 0.64
CA VAL A 784 35.46 -5.01 1.76
C VAL A 784 35.46 -6.00 2.93
N THR A 785 35.83 -5.55 4.13
CA THR A 785 35.77 -6.38 5.34
C THR A 785 34.76 -5.81 6.34
N PRO A 786 33.68 -6.53 6.67
CA PRO A 786 32.72 -6.12 7.69
C PRO A 786 33.33 -6.06 9.10
N ALA A 787 32.88 -5.10 9.90
CA ALA A 787 33.28 -4.97 11.30
C ALA A 787 32.93 -6.23 12.14
N PRO A 788 33.62 -6.49 13.26
CA PRO A 788 33.43 -7.70 14.08
C PRO A 788 32.00 -7.97 14.56
N ASN A 789 31.23 -6.90 14.74
CA ASN A 789 29.87 -6.91 15.29
C ASN A 789 28.82 -6.45 14.27
N ALA A 790 29.18 -6.31 12.99
CA ALA A 790 28.24 -5.89 11.95
C ALA A 790 27.14 -6.93 11.73
N THR A 791 25.88 -6.51 11.74
CA THR A 791 24.69 -7.33 11.43
C THR A 791 24.03 -6.91 10.11
N ALA A 792 24.30 -5.69 9.67
CA ALA A 792 23.92 -5.13 8.38
C ALA A 792 24.99 -4.13 7.91
N GLY A 793 24.94 -3.74 6.65
CA GLY A 793 25.80 -2.72 6.07
C GLY A 793 25.14 -2.05 4.86
N ARG A 794 25.66 -0.88 4.50
CA ARG A 794 25.28 -0.14 3.30
C ARG A 794 26.53 0.35 2.60
N LEU A 795 26.73 -0.09 1.36
CA LEU A 795 27.81 0.39 0.51
C LEU A 795 27.29 1.48 -0.42
N VAL A 796 28.06 2.55 -0.59
CA VAL A 796 27.67 3.71 -1.42
C VAL A 796 28.77 4.04 -2.41
N VAL A 797 28.44 4.13 -3.70
CA VAL A 797 29.36 4.61 -4.73
C VAL A 797 29.29 6.13 -4.78
N ALA A 798 30.45 6.76 -4.67
CA ALA A 798 30.65 8.16 -5.00
C ALA A 798 31.53 8.24 -6.25
N ALA A 799 30.89 8.35 -7.43
CA ALA A 799 31.60 8.51 -8.69
C ALA A 799 31.23 9.83 -9.37
N HIS A 800 32.21 10.49 -9.97
CA HIS A 800 32.02 11.74 -10.70
C HIS A 800 33.03 11.92 -11.83
N GLY A 801 32.69 12.70 -12.85
CA GLY A 801 33.58 13.06 -13.95
C GLY A 801 33.00 14.20 -14.80
N ASP A 802 33.74 14.64 -15.80
CA ASP A 802 33.35 15.74 -16.68
C ASP A 802 33.97 15.59 -18.07
N GLY A 803 33.32 16.07 -19.12
CA GLY A 803 33.91 16.03 -20.48
C GLY A 803 33.15 16.83 -21.53
N ASP A 804 31.85 17.03 -21.30
CA ASP A 804 30.98 17.99 -22.01
C ASP A 804 30.80 19.31 -21.25
N GLY A 805 31.60 19.53 -20.19
CA GLY A 805 31.52 20.70 -19.33
C GLY A 805 30.55 20.56 -18.15
N LEU A 806 29.78 19.48 -18.06
CA LEU A 806 28.88 19.18 -16.95
C LEU A 806 29.57 18.28 -15.91
N LEU A 807 29.17 18.41 -14.64
CA LEU A 807 29.61 17.55 -13.54
C LEU A 807 28.74 16.30 -13.49
N ARG A 808 29.11 15.27 -14.25
CA ARG A 808 28.38 14.00 -14.27
C ARG A 808 28.66 13.22 -12.98
N LEU A 809 27.63 12.65 -12.37
CA LEU A 809 27.72 11.93 -11.10
C LEU A 809 27.04 10.55 -11.21
N ALA A 810 27.54 9.56 -10.47
CA ALA A 810 26.79 8.37 -10.09
C ALA A 810 26.84 8.20 -8.57
N ASP A 811 25.65 8.18 -7.97
CA ASP A 811 25.38 8.11 -6.53
C ASP A 811 24.38 6.97 -6.32
N THR A 812 24.92 5.75 -6.22
CA THR A 812 24.15 4.53 -5.99
C THR A 812 24.53 3.92 -4.64
N ALA A 813 23.60 3.18 -4.03
CA ALA A 813 23.84 2.49 -2.77
C ALA A 813 23.20 1.10 -2.81
N VAL A 814 23.74 0.17 -2.02
CA VAL A 814 23.10 -1.12 -1.76
C VAL A 814 23.19 -1.46 -0.27
N GLY A 815 22.04 -1.72 0.34
CA GLY A 815 21.92 -2.22 1.70
C GLY A 815 21.87 -3.75 1.73
N PHE A 816 22.45 -4.37 2.76
CA PHE A 816 22.54 -5.83 2.89
C PHE A 816 22.73 -6.26 4.35
N ARG A 817 22.44 -7.55 4.62
CA ARG A 817 22.71 -8.19 5.92
C ARG A 817 24.12 -8.77 5.96
N VAL A 818 24.67 -8.86 7.17
CA VAL A 818 25.96 -9.49 7.47
C VAL A 818 25.69 -10.67 8.39
N ALA A 819 26.10 -11.87 7.99
CA ALA A 819 26.02 -13.02 8.87
C ALA A 819 27.12 -12.98 9.94
N PRO A 820 26.83 -13.45 11.16
CA PRO A 820 27.87 -13.69 12.15
C PRO A 820 28.81 -14.79 11.66
N ALA A 821 30.07 -14.77 12.08
CA ALA A 821 31.05 -15.79 11.68
C ALA A 821 30.67 -17.21 12.15
N MET A 822 29.92 -17.30 13.24
CA MET A 822 29.32 -18.52 13.79
C MET A 822 27.84 -18.23 14.12
N SER A 823 26.94 -19.13 13.72
CA SER A 823 25.53 -19.10 14.14
C SER A 823 25.06 -20.49 14.58
N VAL A 824 23.97 -20.52 15.34
CA VAL A 824 23.31 -21.75 15.77
C VAL A 824 21.81 -21.58 15.55
N SER A 825 21.16 -22.57 14.94
CA SER A 825 19.72 -22.74 14.99
C SER A 825 19.37 -23.99 15.82
N LEU A 826 18.21 -23.98 16.47
CA LEU A 826 17.70 -25.12 17.23
C LEU A 826 16.33 -25.50 16.67
N THR A 827 16.18 -26.73 16.23
CA THR A 827 14.98 -27.26 15.57
C THR A 827 14.58 -28.59 16.20
N GLY A 828 13.29 -28.88 16.24
CA GLY A 828 12.75 -30.21 16.50
C GLY A 828 11.55 -30.48 15.59
N PRO A 829 11.00 -31.70 15.59
CA PRO A 829 9.69 -31.99 15.01
C PRO A 829 8.66 -30.95 15.42
N ALA A 830 7.92 -30.43 14.46
CA ALA A 830 6.89 -29.43 14.66
C ALA A 830 5.67 -29.82 13.82
N SER A 831 4.65 -30.35 14.48
CA SER A 831 3.42 -30.88 13.87
C SER A 831 2.47 -29.76 13.43
N SER A 832 2.58 -28.58 14.05
CA SER A 832 2.09 -27.32 13.51
C SER A 832 3.19 -26.25 13.55
N PRO A 833 3.97 -26.12 12.46
CA PRO A 833 4.91 -25.01 12.28
C PRO A 833 4.23 -23.66 12.55
N GLY A 834 4.99 -22.69 13.05
CA GLY A 834 4.51 -21.32 13.29
C GLY A 834 3.48 -21.10 14.42
N THR A 835 2.80 -22.15 14.93
CA THR A 835 1.74 -22.01 15.96
C THR A 835 2.14 -22.56 17.33
N ASP A 836 2.50 -23.84 17.41
CA ASP A 836 2.74 -24.52 18.69
C ASP A 836 4.22 -24.80 18.98
N GLY A 837 5.10 -24.66 17.98
CA GLY A 837 6.51 -25.05 18.09
C GLY A 837 6.67 -26.57 18.03
N SER A 838 7.61 -27.12 18.82
CA SER A 838 7.70 -28.57 19.00
C SER A 838 6.72 -29.05 20.06
N VAL A 839 5.84 -29.98 19.67
CA VAL A 839 4.93 -30.65 20.59
C VAL A 839 5.63 -31.87 21.17
N LEU A 840 5.50 -32.09 22.49
CA LEU A 840 5.99 -33.26 23.18
C LEU A 840 4.83 -33.96 23.91
N SER A 841 4.49 -35.18 23.48
CA SER A 841 3.62 -36.07 24.25
C SER A 841 4.40 -36.60 25.48
N PRO A 842 3.88 -36.46 26.72
CA PRO A 842 4.52 -36.99 27.93
C PRO A 842 5.05 -38.42 27.79
N GLY A 843 6.32 -38.63 28.17
CA GLY A 843 7.00 -39.93 28.11
C GLY A 843 7.48 -40.40 26.74
N ARG A 844 7.18 -39.69 25.63
CA ARG A 844 7.72 -40.01 24.29
C ARG A 844 8.98 -39.16 23.99
N PRO A 845 10.06 -39.72 23.42
CA PRO A 845 11.24 -38.97 23.01
C PRO A 845 11.00 -38.18 21.73
N VAL A 846 11.52 -36.96 21.67
CA VAL A 846 11.53 -36.07 20.50
C VAL A 846 12.97 -35.65 20.21
N THR A 847 13.47 -35.91 18.99
CA THR A 847 14.83 -35.52 18.60
C THR A 847 14.90 -34.01 18.35
N VAL A 848 15.80 -33.32 19.04
CA VAL A 848 16.07 -31.89 18.91
C VAL A 848 17.49 -31.71 18.35
N THR A 849 17.60 -30.99 17.24
CA THR A 849 18.84 -30.77 16.48
C THR A 849 19.29 -29.32 16.64
N ALA A 850 20.49 -29.09 17.18
CA ALA A 850 21.22 -27.84 16.99
C ALA A 850 22.03 -27.92 15.70
N THR A 851 21.79 -26.99 14.75
CA THR A 851 22.65 -26.83 13.58
C THR A 851 23.59 -25.66 13.82
N VAL A 852 24.88 -25.95 13.90
CA VAL A 852 25.96 -24.96 14.04
C VAL A 852 26.50 -24.64 12.66
N THR A 853 26.38 -23.39 12.23
CA THR A 853 26.86 -22.93 10.92
C THR A 853 28.11 -22.08 11.11
N ASN A 854 29.20 -22.49 10.46
CA ASN A 854 30.42 -21.71 10.32
C ASN A 854 30.36 -20.91 9.02
N ALA A 855 29.98 -19.64 9.16
CA ALA A 855 29.96 -18.70 8.05
C ALA A 855 31.38 -18.25 7.66
N GLY A 856 32.37 -18.36 8.54
CA GLY A 856 33.70 -17.79 8.38
C GLY A 856 34.57 -18.47 7.32
N GLY A 857 35.62 -17.76 6.90
CA GLY A 857 36.69 -18.28 6.03
C GLY A 857 37.78 -19.08 6.76
N ALA A 858 37.50 -19.61 7.94
CA ALA A 858 38.39 -20.46 8.73
C ALA A 858 37.56 -21.47 9.55
N PRO A 859 38.08 -22.66 9.87
CA PRO A 859 37.34 -23.65 10.64
C PRO A 859 37.08 -23.18 12.08
N LEU A 860 35.93 -23.59 12.64
CA LEU A 860 35.67 -23.59 14.07
C LEU A 860 36.30 -24.85 14.68
N THR A 861 36.95 -24.76 15.83
CA THR A 861 37.57 -25.89 16.52
C THR A 861 37.18 -25.92 18.00
N GLY A 862 37.36 -27.06 18.68
CA GLY A 862 36.96 -27.19 20.09
C GLY A 862 35.46 -27.02 20.32
N LEU A 863 34.64 -27.47 19.36
CA LEU A 863 33.18 -27.35 19.42
C LEU A 863 32.62 -28.14 20.60
N ALA A 864 31.81 -27.47 21.42
CA ALA A 864 31.05 -28.08 22.52
C ALA A 864 29.65 -27.45 22.62
N ALA A 865 28.67 -28.20 23.10
CA ALA A 865 27.30 -27.72 23.26
C ALA A 865 26.61 -28.28 24.50
N THR A 866 25.69 -27.49 25.08
CA THR A 866 24.83 -27.87 26.19
C THR A 866 23.37 -27.51 25.87
N LEU A 867 22.45 -28.40 26.23
CA LEU A 867 21.00 -28.19 26.07
C LEU A 867 20.37 -27.98 27.46
N ALA A 868 19.85 -26.79 27.73
CA ALA A 868 19.11 -26.47 28.94
C ALA A 868 17.63 -26.87 28.77
N LEU A 869 17.09 -27.53 29.79
CA LEU A 869 15.76 -28.15 29.80
C LEU A 869 14.89 -27.61 30.96
N PRO A 870 13.55 -27.73 30.87
CA PRO A 870 12.66 -27.57 32.01
C PRO A 870 12.93 -28.62 33.11
N THR A 871 12.56 -28.30 34.35
CA THR A 871 12.75 -29.18 35.52
C THR A 871 12.11 -30.56 35.31
N GLY A 872 12.87 -31.62 35.56
CA GLY A 872 12.43 -33.01 35.46
C GLY A 872 12.52 -33.63 34.05
N TRP A 873 12.76 -32.82 33.01
CA TRP A 873 12.96 -33.33 31.65
C TRP A 873 14.37 -33.89 31.49
N THR A 874 14.55 -34.82 30.55
CA THR A 874 15.85 -35.41 30.22
C THR A 874 16.21 -35.19 28.76
N ALA A 875 17.51 -35.16 28.46
CA ALA A 875 18.03 -35.15 27.08
C ALA A 875 19.26 -36.04 27.00
N ALA A 876 19.26 -36.98 26.07
CA ALA A 876 20.40 -37.86 25.78
C ALA A 876 21.01 -37.46 24.42
N PRO A 877 22.33 -37.19 24.31
CA PRO A 877 22.97 -36.95 23.02
C PRO A 877 22.82 -38.15 22.08
N ARG A 878 22.56 -37.88 20.80
CA ARG A 878 22.36 -38.88 19.75
C ARG A 878 23.54 -38.87 18.79
N GLY A 879 24.40 -39.89 18.90
CA GLY A 879 25.63 -40.03 18.09
C GLY A 879 26.82 -39.22 18.60
N ASP A 880 27.90 -39.22 17.82
CA ASP A 880 29.15 -38.52 18.17
C ASP A 880 29.03 -37.01 17.96
N VAL A 881 29.52 -36.23 18.93
CA VAL A 881 29.56 -34.77 18.86
C VAL A 881 30.74 -34.31 17.98
N PRO A 882 30.50 -33.54 16.90
CA PRO A 882 31.59 -32.97 16.10
C PRO A 882 32.48 -32.05 16.93
N THR A 883 33.80 -32.19 16.82
CA THR A 883 34.78 -31.34 17.55
C THR A 883 35.21 -30.09 16.77
N ALA A 884 34.81 -29.99 15.50
CA ALA A 884 35.13 -28.88 14.60
C ALA A 884 34.04 -28.70 13.53
N VAL A 885 33.93 -27.48 12.97
CA VAL A 885 33.08 -27.18 11.81
C VAL A 885 33.94 -26.53 10.74
N ALA A 886 34.04 -27.16 9.56
CA ALA A 886 34.79 -26.62 8.42
C ALA A 886 34.30 -25.22 8.02
N ALA A 887 35.18 -24.42 7.42
CA ALA A 887 34.82 -23.11 6.87
C ALA A 887 33.67 -23.23 5.85
N ARG A 888 32.73 -22.28 5.83
CA ARG A 888 31.55 -22.26 4.94
C ARG A 888 30.72 -23.56 4.98
N SER A 889 30.51 -24.12 6.17
CA SER A 889 29.81 -25.40 6.36
C SER A 889 29.00 -25.40 7.66
N SER A 890 28.17 -26.43 7.84
CA SER A 890 27.37 -26.64 9.06
C SER A 890 27.57 -28.04 9.62
N ALA A 891 27.48 -28.15 10.95
CA ALA A 891 27.47 -29.41 11.69
C ALA A 891 26.16 -29.52 12.51
N ARG A 892 25.68 -30.75 12.72
CA ARG A 892 24.50 -31.03 13.53
C ARG A 892 24.91 -31.69 14.85
N LEU A 893 24.19 -31.35 15.91
CA LEU A 893 24.25 -31.98 17.22
C LEU A 893 22.82 -32.32 17.60
N GLU A 894 22.56 -33.55 17.99
CA GLU A 894 21.20 -34.05 18.22
C GLU A 894 21.05 -34.58 19.65
N TRP A 895 19.88 -34.35 20.24
CA TRP A 895 19.49 -34.90 21.53
C TRP A 895 18.09 -35.49 21.45
N ASP A 896 17.87 -36.67 22.01
CA ASP A 896 16.53 -37.18 22.25
C ASP A 896 16.03 -36.62 23.59
N VAL A 897 15.03 -35.73 23.51
CA VAL A 897 14.45 -35.00 24.65
C VAL A 897 13.16 -35.67 25.10
N VAL A 898 13.02 -35.92 26.40
CA VAL A 898 11.83 -36.59 26.99
C VAL A 898 11.23 -35.71 28.08
N ALA A 899 9.95 -35.38 27.92
CA ALA A 899 9.14 -34.80 29.00
C ALA A 899 8.66 -35.91 29.96
N PRO A 900 8.58 -35.68 31.29
CA PRO A 900 8.10 -36.67 32.25
C PRO A 900 6.76 -37.30 31.84
N ALA A 901 6.57 -38.60 32.10
CA ALA A 901 5.30 -39.28 31.80
C ALA A 901 4.09 -38.75 32.60
N SER A 902 4.35 -38.00 33.68
CA SER A 902 3.36 -37.27 34.49
C SER A 902 3.43 -35.75 34.30
N ALA A 903 4.05 -35.26 33.22
CA ALA A 903 4.12 -33.84 32.94
C ALA A 903 2.73 -33.29 32.60
N ALA A 904 2.33 -32.24 33.30
CA ALA A 904 1.11 -31.50 32.99
C ALA A 904 1.29 -30.66 31.71
N ARG A 905 0.18 -30.31 31.07
CA ARG A 905 0.18 -29.39 29.92
C ARG A 905 0.89 -28.07 30.26
N ALA A 906 1.94 -27.76 29.51
CA ALA A 906 2.78 -26.58 29.75
C ALA A 906 3.35 -26.02 28.45
N SER A 907 3.72 -24.73 28.47
CA SER A 907 4.55 -24.09 27.43
C SER A 907 5.92 -23.78 28.00
N GLY A 908 6.98 -24.00 27.22
CA GLY A 908 8.35 -23.76 27.62
C GLY A 908 9.28 -23.50 26.43
N SER A 909 10.58 -23.47 26.69
CA SER A 909 11.58 -23.39 25.61
C SER A 909 12.85 -24.14 26.00
N LEU A 910 13.35 -24.92 25.04
CA LEU A 910 14.65 -25.59 25.11
C LEU A 910 15.72 -24.61 24.62
N LYS A 911 16.88 -24.55 25.28
CA LYS A 911 17.96 -23.62 24.91
C LYS A 911 19.29 -24.34 24.71
N ALA A 912 19.79 -24.34 23.48
CA ALA A 912 21.11 -24.87 23.16
C ALA A 912 22.14 -23.75 23.20
N THR A 913 23.19 -23.90 24.00
CA THR A 913 24.35 -23.01 24.00
C THR A 913 25.54 -23.77 23.43
N VAL A 914 26.23 -23.17 22.48
CA VAL A 914 27.35 -23.76 21.74
C VAL A 914 28.56 -22.84 21.86
N THR A 915 29.72 -23.43 22.12
CA THR A 915 31.02 -22.76 22.20
C THR A 915 32.01 -23.37 21.21
N ALA A 916 32.85 -22.54 20.59
CA ALA A 916 33.94 -22.99 19.72
C ALA A 916 35.05 -21.92 19.66
N ASP A 917 36.27 -22.29 19.28
CA ASP A 917 37.32 -21.35 18.92
C ASP A 917 37.26 -20.98 17.43
N LEU A 918 37.44 -19.68 17.14
CA LEU A 918 37.67 -19.16 15.80
C LEU A 918 38.96 -18.34 15.78
N ARG A 919 40.03 -18.93 15.23
CA ARG A 919 41.37 -18.30 15.08
C ARG A 919 41.99 -17.81 16.41
N GLY A 920 41.83 -18.57 17.49
CA GLY A 920 42.32 -18.23 18.83
C GLY A 920 41.40 -17.30 19.63
N SER A 921 40.16 -17.10 19.17
CA SER A 921 39.13 -16.33 19.86
C SER A 921 37.92 -17.21 20.15
N ALA A 922 37.63 -17.42 21.44
CA ALA A 922 36.44 -18.15 21.87
C ALA A 922 35.15 -17.45 21.44
N GLN A 923 34.27 -18.22 20.80
CA GLN A 923 32.92 -17.84 20.38
C GLN A 923 31.90 -18.58 21.24
N GLN A 924 30.78 -17.91 21.55
CA GLN A 924 29.64 -18.52 22.23
C GLN A 924 28.34 -18.02 21.60
N VAL A 925 27.46 -18.93 21.23
CA VAL A 925 26.17 -18.63 20.59
C VAL A 925 25.07 -19.50 21.22
N THR A 926 23.91 -18.91 21.46
CA THR A 926 22.74 -19.61 22.04
C THR A 926 21.55 -19.54 21.09
N ALA A 927 20.86 -20.67 20.91
CA ALA A 927 19.61 -20.78 20.17
C ALA A 927 18.49 -21.29 21.10
N SER A 928 17.24 -20.94 20.80
CA SER A 928 16.06 -21.33 21.59
C SER A 928 14.97 -21.94 20.68
N LEU A 929 14.32 -22.99 21.15
CA LEU A 929 13.21 -23.67 20.49
C LEU A 929 11.97 -23.61 21.40
N PRO A 930 10.84 -23.02 20.96
CA PRO A 930 9.58 -23.09 21.69
C PRO A 930 9.06 -24.53 21.72
N ALA A 931 8.52 -24.94 22.87
CA ALA A 931 7.99 -26.28 23.06
C ALA A 931 6.67 -26.25 23.87
N LYS A 932 5.74 -27.16 23.53
CA LYS A 932 4.50 -27.38 24.27
C LYS A 932 4.35 -28.85 24.65
N THR A 933 3.90 -29.11 25.87
CA THR A 933 3.60 -30.45 26.36
C THR A 933 2.11 -30.74 26.22
N GLY A 934 1.78 -31.84 25.55
CA GLY A 934 0.41 -32.34 25.45
C GLY A 934 -0.09 -32.98 26.74
N PRO A 935 -1.36 -33.43 26.78
CA PRO A 935 -1.88 -34.20 27.90
C PRO A 935 -1.15 -35.55 28.01
N VAL A 936 -1.24 -36.19 29.17
CA VAL A 936 -0.81 -37.59 29.30
C VAL A 936 -1.68 -38.48 28.41
N MET A 937 -1.06 -39.16 27.43
CA MET A 937 -1.70 -40.09 26.49
C MET A 937 -1.43 -41.58 26.80
N THR A 938 -0.61 -41.89 27.80
CA THR A 938 -0.31 -43.27 28.21
C THR A 938 -1.31 -43.78 29.26
N GLY A 939 -1.59 -45.09 29.26
CA GLY A 939 -2.41 -45.75 30.29
C GLY A 939 -3.91 -45.89 29.96
N TYR A 940 -4.31 -45.53 28.73
CA TYR A 940 -5.67 -45.68 28.21
C TYR A 940 -5.79 -46.89 27.28
N LEU A 941 -7.03 -47.36 27.03
CA LEU A 941 -7.33 -48.42 26.05
C LEU A 941 -7.17 -47.92 24.61
N LEU A 942 -7.54 -46.65 24.38
CA LEU A 942 -7.29 -45.89 23.16
C LEU A 942 -6.67 -44.54 23.56
N ALA A 943 -5.66 -44.09 22.82
CA ALA A 943 -5.11 -42.74 22.94
C ALA A 943 -4.59 -42.26 21.58
N GLU A 944 -5.08 -41.12 21.10
CA GLU A 944 -4.68 -40.52 19.82
C GLU A 944 -4.51 -39.00 19.95
N ASP A 945 -3.33 -38.51 19.57
CA ASP A 945 -2.95 -37.09 19.53
C ASP A 945 -2.72 -36.57 18.10
N PHE A 946 -2.95 -37.40 17.06
CA PHE A 946 -2.81 -37.09 15.62
C PHE A 946 -1.40 -36.64 15.14
N GLU A 947 -0.48 -36.35 16.05
CA GLU A 947 0.93 -36.02 15.76
C GLU A 947 1.64 -37.09 14.92
N SER A 948 1.17 -38.34 14.99
CA SER A 948 1.64 -39.47 14.20
C SER A 948 1.51 -39.28 12.67
N VAL A 949 0.54 -38.48 12.20
CA VAL A 949 0.33 -38.22 10.76
C VAL A 949 1.00 -36.93 10.26
N ALA A 950 1.69 -36.18 11.13
CA ALA A 950 2.41 -34.96 10.74
C ALA A 950 3.42 -35.16 9.57
N PRO A 951 4.15 -36.29 9.45
CA PRO A 951 5.02 -36.55 8.29
C PRO A 951 4.29 -36.71 6.95
N ALA A 952 2.97 -36.92 6.96
CA ALA A 952 2.14 -37.10 5.78
C ALA A 952 1.42 -35.82 5.32
N LEU A 953 1.69 -34.66 5.95
CA LEU A 953 1.12 -33.37 5.59
C LEU A 953 1.61 -32.88 4.21
N ALA A 954 0.66 -32.59 3.32
CA ALA A 954 0.90 -32.09 1.98
C ALA A 954 0.70 -30.56 1.89
N ALA A 955 1.20 -29.98 0.79
CA ALA A 955 0.92 -28.59 0.42
C ALA A 955 -0.54 -28.43 -0.04
N ALA A 956 -1.06 -27.21 0.05
CA ALA A 956 -2.41 -26.88 -0.38
C ALA A 956 -2.68 -27.24 -1.85
N ALA A 957 -3.92 -27.62 -2.15
CA ALA A 957 -4.34 -28.26 -3.39
C ALA A 957 -5.52 -27.53 -4.07
N ASP A 958 -6.52 -27.10 -3.31
CA ASP A 958 -7.56 -26.12 -3.70
C ASP A 958 -7.44 -24.81 -2.90
N LEU A 959 -7.11 -24.89 -1.59
CA LEU A 959 -7.02 -23.72 -0.73
C LEU A 959 -5.75 -22.89 -1.03
N SER A 960 -5.88 -21.56 -1.02
CA SER A 960 -4.74 -20.67 -1.27
C SER A 960 -3.88 -20.47 -0.01
N ARG A 961 -2.98 -21.42 0.26
CA ARG A 961 -2.00 -21.38 1.37
C ARG A 961 -0.55 -21.58 0.89
N PRO A 962 0.06 -20.61 0.16
CA PRO A 962 1.38 -20.79 -0.45
C PRO A 962 2.49 -21.08 0.57
N GLY A 963 3.28 -22.13 0.34
CA GLY A 963 4.44 -22.48 1.16
C GLY A 963 4.15 -23.21 2.48
N LEU A 964 2.87 -23.50 2.80
CA LEU A 964 2.50 -24.29 3.97
C LEU A 964 2.23 -25.76 3.59
N LEU A 965 2.93 -26.68 4.25
CA LEU A 965 2.46 -28.07 4.39
C LEU A 965 1.48 -28.10 5.57
N GLY A 966 0.30 -28.70 5.40
CA GLY A 966 -0.71 -28.55 6.44
C GLY A 966 -2.01 -29.34 6.34
N TRP A 967 -2.15 -30.28 5.40
CA TRP A 967 -3.30 -31.19 5.37
C TRP A 967 -2.90 -32.62 4.99
N THR A 968 -3.61 -33.62 5.50
CA THR A 968 -3.52 -35.00 5.01
C THR A 968 -4.80 -35.79 5.24
N ARG A 969 -5.10 -36.73 4.34
CA ARG A 969 -6.15 -37.74 4.51
C ARG A 969 -5.61 -39.07 5.04
N THR A 970 -4.29 -39.18 5.24
CA THR A 970 -3.70 -40.33 5.92
C THR A 970 -4.21 -40.34 7.36
N THR A 971 -5.01 -41.35 7.71
CA THR A 971 -5.45 -41.58 9.09
C THR A 971 -4.30 -42.15 9.94
N PRO A 972 -4.34 -41.96 11.27
CA PRO A 972 -3.48 -42.73 12.17
C PRO A 972 -3.75 -44.24 12.05
N GLU A 973 -2.82 -45.06 12.53
CA GLU A 973 -2.90 -46.52 12.36
C GLU A 973 -4.22 -47.09 12.93
N GLY A 974 -4.96 -47.83 12.08
CA GLY A 974 -6.23 -48.46 12.44
C GLY A 974 -7.46 -47.55 12.47
N TRP A 975 -7.31 -46.22 12.28
CA TRP A 975 -8.42 -45.28 12.13
C TRP A 975 -8.92 -45.22 10.68
N THR A 976 -10.20 -44.92 10.48
CA THR A 976 -10.83 -44.83 9.15
C THR A 976 -11.77 -43.64 9.03
N VAL A 977 -11.75 -42.94 7.88
CA VAL A 977 -12.77 -41.94 7.51
C VAL A 977 -13.72 -42.54 6.47
N THR A 978 -15.02 -42.41 6.71
CA THR A 978 -16.09 -42.86 5.80
C THR A 978 -17.01 -41.70 5.47
N ASN A 979 -17.09 -41.34 4.18
CA ASN A 979 -18.05 -40.36 3.67
C ASN A 979 -19.31 -41.08 3.16
N ALA A 980 -20.48 -40.45 3.26
CA ALA A 980 -21.72 -41.05 2.76
C ALA A 980 -21.67 -41.28 1.23
N PRO A 981 -22.26 -42.37 0.69
CA PRO A 981 -22.15 -42.71 -0.74
C PRO A 981 -22.69 -41.68 -1.74
N GLY A 982 -23.47 -40.69 -1.27
CA GLY A 982 -24.00 -39.58 -2.08
C GLY A 982 -23.44 -38.21 -1.71
N MET A 983 -22.43 -38.12 -0.84
CA MET A 983 -21.81 -36.84 -0.47
C MET A 983 -21.07 -36.26 -1.69
N PRO A 984 -21.42 -35.04 -2.17
CA PRO A 984 -20.79 -34.47 -3.36
C PRO A 984 -19.30 -34.15 -3.15
N GLN A 985 -18.57 -33.89 -4.23
CA GLN A 985 -17.18 -33.45 -4.17
C GLN A 985 -17.12 -31.92 -4.03
N GLY A 986 -16.36 -31.44 -3.04
CA GLY A 986 -16.04 -30.03 -2.80
C GLY A 986 -14.53 -29.84 -2.67
N THR A 987 -14.12 -28.93 -1.79
CA THR A 987 -12.69 -28.63 -1.52
C THR A 987 -11.92 -29.89 -1.13
N ARG A 988 -10.84 -30.22 -1.85
CA ARG A 988 -10.08 -31.47 -1.66
C ARG A 988 -9.56 -31.60 -0.23
N GLU A 989 -9.01 -30.54 0.34
CA GLU A 989 -8.48 -30.52 1.71
C GLU A 989 -9.51 -30.79 2.80
N LEU A 990 -10.81 -30.79 2.49
CA LEU A 990 -11.92 -30.87 3.44
C LEU A 990 -13.02 -31.84 2.98
N GLN A 991 -12.69 -32.79 2.12
CA GLN A 991 -13.63 -33.81 1.61
C GLN A 991 -13.92 -34.87 2.68
N GLY A 992 -14.68 -34.49 3.71
CA GLY A 992 -14.89 -35.27 4.93
C GLY A 992 -13.85 -34.94 6.01
N TRP A 993 -13.81 -35.75 7.07
CA TRP A 993 -12.78 -35.64 8.11
C TRP A 993 -11.37 -35.69 7.52
N THR A 994 -10.57 -34.68 7.81
CA THR A 994 -9.20 -34.50 7.33
C THR A 994 -8.31 -34.01 8.46
N PHE A 995 -7.01 -34.33 8.45
CA PHE A 995 -6.07 -33.96 9.50
C PHE A 995 -5.27 -32.74 9.06
N LEU A 996 -5.41 -31.64 9.81
CA LEU A 996 -4.87 -30.32 9.45
C LEU A 996 -3.88 -29.84 10.51
N SER A 997 -2.78 -29.21 10.08
CA SER A 997 -1.99 -28.41 11.03
C SER A 997 -2.77 -27.15 11.40
N LYS A 998 -2.70 -26.72 12.66
CA LYS A 998 -3.45 -25.55 13.14
C LYS A 998 -3.18 -24.30 12.30
N GLN A 999 -1.94 -24.05 11.88
CA GLN A 999 -1.61 -22.92 11.00
C GLN A 999 -2.33 -22.96 9.63
N PHE A 1000 -2.67 -24.13 9.11
CA PHE A 1000 -3.31 -24.29 7.81
C PHE A 1000 -4.81 -23.96 7.85
N TRP A 1001 -5.47 -24.40 8.94
CA TRP A 1001 -6.91 -24.24 9.16
C TRP A 1001 -7.30 -22.87 9.76
N PHE A 1002 -6.48 -22.32 10.66
CA PHE A 1002 -6.77 -21.08 11.41
C PHE A 1002 -6.82 -19.72 10.66
N PRO A 1003 -6.22 -19.48 9.47
CA PRO A 1003 -6.12 -18.11 8.92
C PRO A 1003 -7.42 -17.49 8.39
N GLY A 1004 -8.57 -18.18 8.51
CA GLY A 1004 -9.85 -17.82 7.91
C GLY A 1004 -10.88 -17.20 8.84
N GLY A 1005 -10.48 -16.51 9.92
CA GLY A 1005 -11.43 -15.90 10.86
C GLY A 1005 -12.22 -16.95 11.67
N GLN A 1006 -13.54 -16.75 11.78
CA GLN A 1006 -14.51 -17.75 12.28
C GLN A 1006 -14.32 -18.34 13.70
N ASN A 1007 -13.48 -17.74 14.56
CA ASN A 1007 -13.07 -18.27 15.88
C ASN A 1007 -12.19 -19.53 15.87
N ARG A 1008 -11.79 -20.08 14.70
CA ARG A 1008 -10.91 -21.27 14.61
C ARG A 1008 -9.66 -21.18 15.52
N PRO A 1009 -8.94 -20.03 15.64
CA PRO A 1009 -7.81 -19.87 16.57
C PRO A 1009 -8.13 -20.05 18.07
N ASN A 1010 -9.39 -19.97 18.47
CA ASN A 1010 -9.82 -20.12 19.87
C ASN A 1010 -9.74 -21.57 20.36
N PHE A 1011 -9.47 -22.56 19.49
CA PHE A 1011 -9.21 -23.95 19.90
C PHE A 1011 -7.81 -24.08 20.54
N SER A 1012 -7.61 -23.41 21.67
CA SER A 1012 -6.33 -23.37 22.39
C SER A 1012 -5.97 -24.67 23.11
N ARG A 1013 -6.94 -25.58 23.28
CA ARG A 1013 -6.74 -26.90 23.88
C ARG A 1013 -6.15 -27.93 22.92
N SER A 1014 -6.29 -27.76 21.61
CA SER A 1014 -5.61 -28.63 20.65
C SER A 1014 -4.14 -28.26 20.50
N LEU A 1015 -3.30 -29.18 20.02
CA LEU A 1015 -1.89 -28.98 19.74
C LEU A 1015 -1.53 -29.64 18.41
N GLY A 1016 -0.67 -29.01 17.62
CA GLY A 1016 -0.11 -29.68 16.44
C GLY A 1016 -1.14 -29.98 15.34
N VAL A 1017 -1.35 -31.26 15.04
CA VAL A 1017 -2.32 -31.74 14.04
C VAL A 1017 -3.69 -31.97 14.67
N VAL A 1018 -4.74 -31.51 14.01
CA VAL A 1018 -6.12 -31.58 14.49
C VAL A 1018 -6.99 -32.29 13.45
N ALA A 1019 -7.88 -33.18 13.89
CA ALA A 1019 -8.90 -33.75 13.02
C ALA A 1019 -10.02 -32.72 12.84
N VAL A 1020 -10.35 -32.39 11.58
CA VAL A 1020 -11.31 -31.35 11.21
C VAL A 1020 -12.28 -31.88 10.16
N ALA A 1021 -13.56 -31.56 10.32
CA ALA A 1021 -14.55 -31.63 9.25
C ALA A 1021 -15.26 -30.26 9.17
N ASP A 1022 -15.16 -29.61 8.01
CA ASP A 1022 -15.49 -28.20 7.81
C ASP A 1022 -16.39 -28.06 6.56
N PRO A 1023 -17.73 -28.14 6.72
CA PRO A 1023 -18.67 -28.05 5.61
C PRO A 1023 -18.74 -26.66 4.95
N ASP A 1024 -18.28 -25.60 5.64
CA ASP A 1024 -18.16 -24.22 5.15
C ASP A 1024 -17.06 -24.11 4.08
N ASP A 1025 -15.78 -24.29 4.47
CA ASP A 1025 -14.64 -24.25 3.53
C ASP A 1025 -14.71 -25.43 2.51
N TRP A 1026 -15.50 -26.50 2.76
CA TRP A 1026 -15.79 -27.55 1.77
C TRP A 1026 -16.67 -27.05 0.62
N ASP A 1027 -17.63 -26.16 0.90
CA ASP A 1027 -18.58 -25.67 -0.10
C ASP A 1027 -17.99 -24.61 -1.04
N ASP A 1028 -16.95 -23.91 -0.59
CA ASP A 1028 -16.24 -22.88 -1.37
C ASP A 1028 -15.76 -23.37 -2.76
N THR A 1029 -15.42 -24.65 -2.89
CA THR A 1029 -15.05 -25.24 -4.18
C THR A 1029 -16.26 -25.86 -4.88
N GLY A 1030 -17.01 -25.03 -5.60
CA GLY A 1030 -18.04 -25.48 -6.55
C GLY A 1030 -19.46 -25.63 -5.98
N SER A 1031 -19.72 -25.15 -4.77
CA SER A 1031 -21.02 -25.15 -4.08
C SER A 1031 -21.72 -26.54 -4.03
N PRO A 1032 -21.01 -27.61 -3.62
CA PRO A 1032 -21.57 -28.97 -3.47
C PRO A 1032 -22.82 -29.05 -2.60
N SER A 1033 -23.01 -28.16 -1.62
CA SER A 1033 -24.21 -28.11 -0.77
C SER A 1033 -25.52 -27.93 -1.55
N GLY A 1034 -25.46 -27.35 -2.76
CA GLY A 1034 -26.58 -27.26 -3.70
C GLY A 1034 -26.96 -28.59 -4.38
N GLN A 1035 -26.15 -29.64 -4.22
CA GLN A 1035 -26.33 -30.96 -4.84
C GLN A 1035 -26.56 -32.09 -3.82
N GLY A 1036 -26.12 -31.91 -2.58
CA GLY A 1036 -26.24 -32.88 -1.50
C GLY A 1036 -25.60 -32.38 -0.22
N GLN A 1037 -25.79 -33.10 0.89
CA GLN A 1037 -25.28 -32.69 2.21
C GLN A 1037 -23.91 -33.32 2.51
N PHE A 1038 -23.13 -32.63 3.34
CA PHE A 1038 -21.94 -33.19 3.97
C PHE A 1038 -22.35 -34.22 5.02
N ASP A 1039 -21.77 -35.42 4.95
CA ASP A 1039 -21.94 -36.51 5.91
C ASP A 1039 -20.67 -37.38 5.94
N SER A 1040 -19.90 -37.25 7.03
CA SER A 1040 -18.59 -37.89 7.20
C SER A 1040 -18.40 -38.40 8.62
N THR A 1041 -17.87 -39.61 8.74
CA THR A 1041 -17.59 -40.28 10.01
C THR A 1041 -16.12 -40.65 10.13
N LEU A 1042 -15.47 -40.23 11.22
CA LEU A 1042 -14.16 -40.70 11.66
C LEU A 1042 -14.36 -41.80 12.71
N THR A 1043 -13.82 -42.99 12.46
CA THR A 1043 -13.99 -44.19 13.30
C THR A 1043 -12.64 -44.66 13.84
N SER A 1044 -12.60 -44.98 15.13
CA SER A 1044 -11.41 -45.53 15.81
C SER A 1044 -11.15 -47.01 15.47
N PRO A 1045 -9.92 -47.51 15.67
CA PRO A 1045 -9.68 -48.95 15.77
C PRO A 1045 -10.53 -49.59 16.89
N ALA A 1046 -10.74 -50.91 16.79
CA ALA A 1046 -11.36 -51.66 17.87
C ALA A 1046 -10.37 -51.85 19.02
N VAL A 1047 -10.78 -51.50 20.24
CA VAL A 1047 -9.99 -51.74 21.45
C VAL A 1047 -10.65 -52.79 22.33
N ALA A 1048 -9.83 -53.64 22.94
CA ALA A 1048 -10.31 -54.69 23.84
C ALA A 1048 -10.82 -54.08 25.16
N ILE A 1049 -11.97 -54.56 25.64
CA ILE A 1049 -12.56 -54.16 26.91
C ILE A 1049 -12.08 -55.13 28.00
N PRO A 1050 -11.43 -54.65 29.08
CA PRO A 1050 -11.05 -55.52 30.20
C PRO A 1050 -12.27 -56.21 30.84
N ALA A 1051 -12.13 -57.50 31.15
CA ALA A 1051 -13.20 -58.27 31.77
C ALA A 1051 -13.69 -57.62 33.08
N GLY A 1052 -15.01 -57.52 33.26
CA GLY A 1052 -15.64 -56.87 34.41
C GLY A 1052 -15.84 -55.35 34.28
N THR A 1053 -15.42 -54.72 33.19
CA THR A 1053 -15.70 -53.31 32.92
C THR A 1053 -17.19 -53.08 32.68
N SER A 1054 -17.86 -52.33 33.56
CA SER A 1054 -19.28 -51.96 33.41
C SER A 1054 -19.50 -50.62 32.69
N THR A 1055 -18.47 -49.77 32.61
CA THR A 1055 -18.54 -48.44 32.02
C THR A 1055 -17.19 -48.07 31.39
N LEU A 1056 -17.23 -47.54 30.17
CA LEU A 1056 -16.10 -46.90 29.52
C LEU A 1056 -16.22 -45.38 29.64
N HIS A 1057 -15.08 -44.70 29.77
CA HIS A 1057 -15.01 -43.25 29.83
C HIS A 1057 -14.23 -42.72 28.63
N LEU A 1058 -14.88 -41.88 27.83
CA LEU A 1058 -14.32 -41.23 26.66
C LEU A 1058 -14.03 -39.76 26.98
N GLY A 1059 -12.85 -39.27 26.59
CA GLY A 1059 -12.47 -37.87 26.72
C GLY A 1059 -11.74 -37.39 25.47
N PHE A 1060 -12.06 -36.19 25.00
CA PHE A 1060 -11.40 -35.56 23.85
C PHE A 1060 -11.54 -34.04 23.91
N ASP A 1061 -10.57 -33.32 23.36
CA ASP A 1061 -10.70 -31.89 23.15
C ASP A 1061 -11.57 -31.63 21.92
N SER A 1062 -12.49 -30.67 22.01
CA SER A 1062 -13.51 -30.39 20.99
C SER A 1062 -13.66 -28.89 20.77
N HIS A 1063 -13.86 -28.49 19.52
CA HIS A 1063 -14.25 -27.14 19.14
C HIS A 1063 -15.25 -27.24 17.98
N TYR A 1064 -16.52 -27.05 18.32
CA TYR A 1064 -17.67 -27.21 17.42
C TYR A 1064 -18.44 -25.91 17.31
N ARG A 1065 -18.77 -25.50 16.09
CA ARG A 1065 -19.62 -24.34 15.79
C ARG A 1065 -20.67 -24.72 14.76
N GLN A 1066 -21.86 -24.11 14.80
CA GLN A 1066 -22.99 -24.58 14.01
C GLN A 1066 -23.96 -23.49 13.56
N GLU A 1067 -24.55 -23.71 12.39
CA GLU A 1067 -25.76 -23.06 11.90
C GLU A 1067 -26.71 -24.12 11.35
N SER A 1068 -27.97 -23.76 11.11
CA SER A 1068 -28.99 -24.73 10.71
C SER A 1068 -29.09 -24.82 9.18
N PRO A 1069 -29.02 -26.01 8.56
CA PRO A 1069 -28.93 -27.35 9.17
C PRO A 1069 -27.49 -27.84 9.35
N GLN A 1070 -27.17 -28.35 10.54
CA GLN A 1070 -25.94 -29.09 10.83
C GLN A 1070 -26.15 -29.94 12.09
N GLU A 1071 -25.64 -31.17 12.09
CA GLU A 1071 -25.66 -32.06 13.25
C GLU A 1071 -24.33 -32.80 13.42
N ALA A 1072 -23.98 -33.13 14.66
CA ALA A 1072 -22.82 -33.96 14.97
C ALA A 1072 -23.17 -34.99 16.06
N GLU A 1073 -22.58 -36.19 16.01
CA GLU A 1073 -22.79 -37.23 17.01
C GLU A 1073 -21.52 -38.02 17.33
N VAL A 1074 -21.41 -38.47 18.59
CA VAL A 1074 -20.43 -39.49 19.00
C VAL A 1074 -21.17 -40.76 19.39
N THR A 1075 -20.77 -41.88 18.79
CA THR A 1075 -21.36 -43.20 19.04
C THR A 1075 -20.28 -44.20 19.42
N VAL A 1076 -20.50 -44.93 20.52
CA VAL A 1076 -19.69 -46.11 20.87
C VAL A 1076 -20.35 -47.35 20.28
N GLN A 1077 -19.65 -48.05 19.39
CA GLN A 1077 -20.08 -49.33 18.83
C GLN A 1077 -19.41 -50.49 19.54
N PHE A 1078 -20.17 -51.52 19.90
CA PHE A 1078 -19.66 -52.76 20.51
C PHE A 1078 -19.71 -53.92 19.51
N ASP A 1079 -18.83 -54.90 19.69
CA ASP A 1079 -18.81 -56.17 18.93
C ASP A 1079 -20.11 -56.99 18.99
N THR A 1080 -20.93 -56.79 20.03
CA THR A 1080 -22.30 -57.31 20.13
C THR A 1080 -23.28 -56.72 19.10
N GLY A 1081 -22.85 -55.74 18.30
CA GLY A 1081 -23.70 -54.97 17.39
C GLY A 1081 -24.47 -53.83 18.06
N THR A 1082 -24.36 -53.69 19.39
CA THR A 1082 -24.98 -52.58 20.13
C THR A 1082 -24.27 -51.27 19.81
N LYS A 1083 -25.03 -50.20 19.57
CA LYS A 1083 -24.51 -48.84 19.39
C LYS A 1083 -25.11 -47.91 20.44
N VAL A 1084 -24.27 -47.14 21.13
CA VAL A 1084 -24.69 -46.18 22.15
C VAL A 1084 -24.27 -44.79 21.72
N LYS A 1085 -25.25 -43.93 21.38
CA LYS A 1085 -25.00 -42.51 21.13
C LYS A 1085 -24.74 -41.81 22.46
N VAL A 1086 -23.52 -41.31 22.65
CA VAL A 1086 -23.05 -40.67 23.89
C VAL A 1086 -23.03 -39.14 23.80
N LEU A 1087 -23.09 -38.58 22.59
CA LEU A 1087 -23.17 -37.15 22.33
C LEU A 1087 -23.98 -36.89 21.05
N HIS A 1088 -24.76 -35.82 21.05
CA HIS A 1088 -25.45 -35.30 19.87
C HIS A 1088 -25.46 -33.77 19.94
N TYR A 1089 -24.91 -33.09 18.96
CA TYR A 1089 -25.00 -31.65 18.78
C TYR A 1089 -25.89 -31.29 17.60
N SER A 1090 -26.68 -30.21 17.74
CA SER A 1090 -27.59 -29.71 16.71
C SER A 1090 -28.02 -28.27 17.04
N SER A 1091 -28.49 -27.51 16.03
CA SER A 1091 -29.02 -26.15 16.16
C SER A 1091 -30.32 -26.06 16.97
N ALA A 1092 -31.00 -27.18 17.24
CA ALA A 1092 -32.22 -27.19 18.05
C ALA A 1092 -31.96 -26.79 19.51
N THR A 1093 -32.85 -26.01 20.11
CA THR A 1093 -32.70 -25.52 21.51
C THR A 1093 -32.96 -26.57 22.59
N SER A 1094 -33.34 -27.80 22.21
CA SER A 1094 -33.60 -28.92 23.12
C SER A 1094 -33.47 -30.27 22.40
N GLY A 1095 -33.34 -31.35 23.17
CA GLY A 1095 -33.24 -32.72 22.62
C GLY A 1095 -31.84 -33.17 22.19
N ASN A 1096 -30.83 -32.32 22.42
CA ASN A 1096 -29.42 -32.54 22.11
C ASN A 1096 -28.52 -32.14 23.30
N THR A 1097 -27.24 -32.48 23.23
CA THR A 1097 -26.23 -32.26 24.29
C THR A 1097 -25.82 -30.79 24.43
N ASN A 1098 -25.93 -29.98 23.37
CA ASN A 1098 -25.47 -28.58 23.35
C ASN A 1098 -26.56 -27.50 23.49
N GLN A 1099 -27.85 -27.88 23.50
CA GLN A 1099 -28.99 -26.95 23.62
C GLN A 1099 -28.97 -25.82 22.58
N GLY A 1100 -28.53 -26.14 21.35
CA GLY A 1100 -28.40 -25.17 20.26
C GLY A 1100 -27.16 -24.28 20.31
N GLN A 1101 -26.30 -24.40 21.32
CA GLN A 1101 -25.13 -23.53 21.50
C GLN A 1101 -23.85 -24.10 20.87
N ASP A 1102 -22.98 -23.22 20.38
CA ASP A 1102 -21.60 -23.56 20.00
C ASP A 1102 -20.85 -24.19 21.19
N GLN A 1103 -19.97 -25.16 20.91
CA GLN A 1103 -19.19 -25.91 21.91
C GLN A 1103 -17.70 -25.71 21.64
N GLU A 1104 -17.24 -24.48 21.82
CA GLU A 1104 -15.86 -24.08 21.54
C GLU A 1104 -14.89 -24.47 22.67
N ASN A 1105 -13.76 -25.07 22.30
CA ASN A 1105 -12.56 -25.22 23.14
C ASN A 1105 -12.79 -25.94 24.48
N ARG A 1106 -13.46 -27.10 24.44
CA ARG A 1106 -13.82 -27.89 25.63
C ARG A 1106 -13.09 -29.21 25.69
N LEU A 1107 -12.76 -29.67 26.90
CA LEU A 1107 -12.60 -31.10 27.15
C LEU A 1107 -14.01 -31.69 27.28
N VAL A 1108 -14.40 -32.53 26.32
CA VAL A 1108 -15.63 -33.32 26.40
C VAL A 1108 -15.30 -34.58 27.19
N GLN A 1109 -16.12 -34.91 28.19
CA GLN A 1109 -15.99 -36.11 29.03
C GLN A 1109 -17.33 -36.85 29.04
N LEU A 1110 -17.33 -38.11 28.61
CA LEU A 1110 -18.53 -38.93 28.42
C LEU A 1110 -18.36 -40.30 29.08
N SER A 1111 -19.46 -40.87 29.56
CA SER A 1111 -19.50 -42.22 30.14
C SER A 1111 -20.45 -43.08 29.31
N CYS A 1112 -19.98 -44.26 28.90
CA CYS A 1112 -20.76 -45.23 28.11
C CYS A 1112 -20.93 -46.52 28.92
N PRO A 1113 -22.17 -46.98 29.21
CA PRO A 1113 -22.38 -48.30 29.79
C PRO A 1113 -21.91 -49.38 28.80
N VAL A 1114 -21.31 -50.45 29.33
CA VAL A 1114 -20.86 -51.60 28.52
C VAL A 1114 -21.96 -52.67 28.47
N PRO A 1115 -22.46 -53.06 27.28
CA PRO A 1115 -23.41 -54.15 27.14
C PRO A 1115 -22.85 -55.49 27.63
N ALA A 1116 -23.71 -56.32 28.23
CA ALA A 1116 -23.32 -57.65 28.68
C ALA A 1116 -22.77 -58.50 27.52
N GLY A 1117 -21.59 -59.08 27.72
CA GLY A 1117 -20.91 -59.92 26.72
C GLY A 1117 -20.09 -59.16 25.67
N ALA A 1118 -20.03 -57.82 25.70
CA ALA A 1118 -19.15 -57.07 24.82
C ALA A 1118 -17.67 -57.24 25.21
N THR A 1119 -16.80 -57.50 24.23
CA THR A 1119 -15.36 -57.72 24.44
C THR A 1119 -14.48 -56.68 23.75
N SER A 1120 -15.05 -55.88 22.84
CA SER A 1120 -14.37 -54.77 22.18
C SER A 1120 -15.33 -53.62 21.85
N ALA A 1121 -14.77 -52.41 21.74
CA ALA A 1121 -15.49 -51.20 21.35
C ALA A 1121 -14.74 -50.37 20.30
N LYS A 1122 -15.49 -49.59 19.52
CA LYS A 1122 -15.02 -48.52 18.63
C LYS A 1122 -15.76 -47.22 18.95
N VAL A 1123 -15.17 -46.08 18.62
CA VAL A 1123 -15.78 -44.76 18.74
C VAL A 1123 -15.89 -44.13 17.34
N ASP A 1124 -17.09 -43.68 17.00
CA ASP A 1124 -17.37 -42.89 15.80
C ASP A 1124 -17.59 -41.43 16.17
N PHE A 1125 -17.01 -40.52 15.38
CA PHE A 1125 -17.27 -39.08 15.38
C PHE A 1125 -17.86 -38.72 14.02
N ARG A 1126 -19.15 -38.38 13.97
CA ARG A 1126 -19.86 -38.10 12.72
C ARG A 1126 -20.39 -36.67 12.70
N ILE A 1127 -20.19 -35.97 11.58
CA ILE A 1127 -20.90 -34.74 11.25
C ILE A 1127 -21.76 -35.02 10.02
N PHE A 1128 -23.01 -34.58 10.03
CA PHE A 1128 -23.99 -34.91 9.01
C PHE A 1128 -25.10 -33.84 8.91
N ASN A 1129 -25.98 -33.97 7.92
CA ASN A 1129 -27.09 -33.04 7.68
C ASN A 1129 -26.61 -31.58 7.46
N ALA A 1130 -25.38 -31.39 6.97
CA ALA A 1130 -24.76 -30.07 6.83
C ALA A 1130 -24.73 -29.58 5.37
N GLY A 1131 -25.03 -28.30 5.18
CA GLY A 1131 -24.80 -27.57 3.92
C GLY A 1131 -23.49 -26.78 3.99
N ASN A 1132 -23.47 -25.58 3.40
CA ASN A 1132 -22.46 -24.57 3.69
C ASN A 1132 -22.71 -24.03 5.11
N ASN A 1133 -21.96 -24.53 6.10
CA ASN A 1133 -22.12 -24.28 7.54
C ASN A 1133 -20.82 -24.63 8.27
N TRP A 1134 -20.44 -23.80 9.25
CA TRP A 1134 -19.23 -23.87 10.11
C TRP A 1134 -18.41 -25.18 10.11
N TYR A 1135 -18.25 -25.88 11.25
CA TYR A 1135 -17.28 -26.99 11.36
C TYR A 1135 -17.36 -27.79 12.68
N TRP A 1136 -16.67 -28.93 12.71
CA TRP A 1136 -16.22 -29.61 13.93
C TRP A 1136 -14.73 -29.95 13.87
N ALA A 1137 -13.99 -29.59 14.93
CA ALA A 1137 -12.61 -30.01 15.14
C ALA A 1137 -12.45 -30.76 16.47
N ILE A 1138 -11.62 -31.81 16.50
CA ILE A 1138 -11.32 -32.63 17.68
C ILE A 1138 -9.83 -32.99 17.79
N ASP A 1139 -9.37 -33.23 19.02
CA ASP A 1139 -7.97 -33.58 19.35
C ASP A 1139 -7.88 -34.38 20.68
N ASN A 1140 -6.73 -35.00 20.98
CA ASN A 1140 -6.36 -35.63 22.26
C ASN A 1140 -7.37 -36.67 22.80
N ILE A 1141 -7.80 -37.58 21.91
CA ILE A 1141 -8.84 -38.58 22.17
C ILE A 1141 -8.29 -39.69 23.09
N ARG A 1142 -9.00 -40.00 24.18
CA ARG A 1142 -8.64 -41.00 25.19
C ARG A 1142 -9.86 -41.82 25.61
N LEU A 1143 -9.75 -43.15 25.63
CA LEU A 1143 -10.80 -44.07 26.10
C LEU A 1143 -10.24 -44.98 27.20
N GLY A 1144 -10.88 -45.01 28.37
CA GLY A 1144 -10.41 -45.79 29.52
C GLY A 1144 -11.51 -46.45 30.34
N THR A 1145 -11.11 -47.29 31.30
CA THR A 1145 -11.98 -47.90 32.33
C THR A 1145 -12.13 -47.01 33.57
N SER A 1146 -11.68 -45.76 33.52
CA SER A 1146 -11.78 -44.77 34.59
C SER A 1146 -11.91 -43.36 33.98
N PRO A 1147 -12.52 -42.38 34.68
CA PRO A 1147 -12.73 -41.03 34.16
C PRO A 1147 -11.45 -40.38 33.63
N ILE A 1148 -11.54 -39.79 32.44
CA ILE A 1148 -10.39 -39.11 31.79
C ILE A 1148 -10.12 -37.79 32.51
N ALA A 1149 -8.89 -37.59 32.99
CA ALA A 1149 -8.46 -36.36 33.65
C ALA A 1149 -7.80 -35.37 32.68
N ASP A 1150 -7.84 -34.08 33.04
CA ASP A 1150 -7.11 -33.01 32.35
C ASP A 1150 -5.77 -32.75 33.06
N ALA A 1151 -4.85 -33.71 32.93
CA ALA A 1151 -3.46 -33.61 33.39
C ALA A 1151 -2.57 -33.17 32.22
#